data_AF-A0ABD3SZ56-F1
#
_entry.id   AF-A0ABD3SZ56-F1
#
_cell.length_a   1.000
_cell.length_b   1.000
_cell.length_c   1.000
_cell.angle_alpha   90.00
_cell.angle_beta   90.00
_cell.angle_gamma   90.00
#
_symmetry.space_group_name_H-M   'P 1'
#
loop_
_entity.id
_entity.type
_entity.pdbx_description
1 polymer ?
#
loop_
_entity_poly.entity_id
_entity_poly.type
_entity_poly.pdbx_seq_one_letter_code
_entity_poly.pdbx_strand_id
1 'polypeptide(L)'
;MEVKKKLLIFLISIAAIFAGICFSSVKSTYIAYNTTSGVAPGKINVHLVPHSHDDVGWLKTVDQYYVGANNSIRGACVQNVLDSVISALLDDKNRKFIYVEMAFFQRWWKQQSDTLKAKVKELVNSGQLEFINGGMCMHDEATPHYIDLIDQTSLGHRFILDEFGKKPRVGWQIDPFGHSAVQAYLLGAELGFDSLFFARIDYQDRAKRKDDKTLEVIWQGSRSLSSSSQIFTGIFPIHYDPPEGFTFEINDVSAPIQDDPLLFDYNVQERVNDFVAAAVAQANVTRTNHLMWTMGTDFRYQYALSWFRQMDKFIHYVNMDGRVNALYSTPSIYTDAKHAAHKKWPLKTGDFFPYADHENAYWTGYFTSRPSLKGYVRSMSGYYLAARQLEFFKGRDSSGPSTDALADALAIAQHHDAVSGTERQHVAADYTMRLFIGYKEAENVVASSLAVLTGPRLNSVYKDSVPEFQQCPLLNISYCPPSEANLTDEKNLVIIVYNPLAWKREEVIRIPVSSENLVVLDSAGRQIESQLLPVSNVTLLSKSYHVKAYLGISASSLARYWLAFSASVPPLGFSTYAVSIAKSSESRSVVSTLYSPKQSTSETFEVGQGNLKLFYTTDEGKLTRYTNRRNLVTALAEQSYSYYSGYNGTDRVFQASGAYVFRPNGTFPIKPENHVPLTVLRGPLLDEVHQQVNTWLHQVTRVYKGKEHAEVEFTIGPIPVDDGFGKEVITQISTALNTNKTFYTDSNGRDFIKRIRDYRADWNLEVHQPIAGNYYPINLGIYVEDETTEVSVLVDRAVGGSSLVDGQLELMLHRRLLNDDSRGVGEVLNEEVCISNDCKGLTVQGKFYLRIDPRGEGAKWRRTFGQEVYSPLLLAFSEEEGNNWMSSHITTFSAIDPSYSLPNNIAVITLQELPSGKVLLRLAHLYEVLNYYFRVPLLLNVSSSSLSLFFCWGIL
;
A
#
# COMPACT_ATOMS: atom_id res chain seq x y z
N MET A 1 -94.47 24.25 -8.89
CA MET A 1 -93.63 25.39 -9.34
C MET A 1 -92.34 25.52 -8.53
N GLU A 2 -92.39 25.24 -7.23
CA GLU A 2 -91.27 25.32 -6.28
C GLU A 2 -90.14 24.29 -6.52
N VAL A 3 -90.48 23.08 -6.96
CA VAL A 3 -89.51 22.02 -7.31
C VAL A 3 -88.66 22.38 -8.53
N LYS A 4 -89.24 23.04 -9.54
CA LYS A 4 -88.51 23.52 -10.72
C LYS A 4 -87.52 24.64 -10.37
N LYS A 5 -87.84 25.48 -9.38
CA LYS A 5 -86.96 26.55 -8.90
C LYS A 5 -85.76 26.00 -8.13
N LYS A 6 -85.96 24.97 -7.30
CA LYS A 6 -84.86 24.29 -6.58
C LYS A 6 -83.93 23.52 -7.51
N LEU A 7 -84.47 22.85 -8.54
CA LEU A 7 -83.66 22.16 -9.54
C LEU A 7 -82.81 23.13 -10.39
N LEU A 8 -83.36 24.29 -10.74
CA LEU A 8 -82.63 25.33 -11.48
C LEU A 8 -81.50 25.93 -10.64
N ILE A 9 -81.73 26.19 -9.35
CA ILE A 9 -80.69 26.70 -8.44
C ILE A 9 -79.58 25.65 -8.22
N PHE A 10 -79.95 24.37 -8.12
CA PHE A 10 -78.98 23.27 -8.01
C PHE A 10 -78.14 23.12 -9.27
N LEU A 11 -78.75 23.19 -10.46
CA LEU A 11 -78.05 23.15 -11.75
C LEU A 11 -77.14 24.37 -11.96
N ILE A 12 -77.57 25.58 -11.55
CA ILE A 12 -76.74 26.79 -11.59
C ILE A 12 -75.57 26.68 -10.61
N SER A 13 -75.77 26.07 -9.44
CA SER A 13 -74.70 25.86 -8.45
C SER A 13 -73.67 24.85 -8.95
N ILE A 14 -74.11 23.75 -9.58
CA ILE A 14 -73.23 22.78 -10.23
C ILE A 14 -72.50 23.43 -11.41
N ALA A 15 -73.18 24.23 -12.24
CA ALA A 15 -72.57 24.93 -13.35
C ALA A 15 -71.58 26.00 -12.88
N ALA A 16 -71.82 26.67 -11.75
CA ALA A 16 -70.91 27.63 -11.14
C ALA A 16 -69.69 26.95 -10.51
N ILE A 17 -69.85 25.75 -9.92
CA ILE A 17 -68.74 24.92 -9.43
C ILE A 17 -67.93 24.38 -10.62
N PHE A 18 -68.59 23.89 -11.68
CA PHE A 18 -67.93 23.45 -12.91
C PHE A 18 -67.22 24.60 -13.62
N ALA A 19 -67.82 25.79 -13.70
CA ALA A 19 -67.17 26.98 -14.23
C ALA A 19 -65.99 27.40 -13.34
N GLY A 20 -66.13 27.38 -12.02
CA GLY A 20 -65.03 27.65 -11.08
C GLY A 20 -63.85 26.67 -11.23
N ILE A 21 -64.13 25.41 -11.56
CA ILE A 21 -63.11 24.37 -11.85
C ILE A 21 -62.56 24.50 -13.28
N CYS A 22 -63.37 24.91 -14.25
CA CYS A 22 -62.93 25.15 -15.64
C CYS A 22 -62.15 26.47 -15.82
N PHE A 23 -62.30 27.44 -14.91
CA PHE A 23 -61.61 28.73 -14.95
C PHE A 23 -60.46 28.86 -13.93
N SER A 24 -60.14 27.82 -13.16
CA SER A 24 -58.86 27.79 -12.44
C SER A 24 -57.75 27.55 -13.45
N SER A 25 -57.23 28.63 -14.05
CA SER A 25 -55.98 28.57 -14.80
C SER A 25 -54.91 28.04 -13.84
N VAL A 26 -54.49 26.78 -13.99
CA VAL A 26 -53.30 26.28 -13.33
C VAL A 26 -52.15 27.13 -13.87
N LYS A 27 -51.60 27.99 -13.03
CA LYS A 27 -50.45 28.83 -13.40
C LYS A 27 -49.20 28.10 -12.93
N SER A 28 -48.31 27.75 -13.84
CA SER A 28 -46.96 27.34 -13.46
C SER A 28 -46.28 28.58 -12.87
N THR A 29 -45.87 28.46 -11.61
CA THR A 29 -45.15 29.49 -10.86
C THR A 29 -43.86 28.88 -10.34
N TYR A 30 -42.81 29.69 -10.22
CA TYR A 30 -41.57 29.27 -9.58
C TYR A 30 -41.84 28.62 -8.22
N ILE A 31 -41.38 27.37 -8.05
CA ILE A 31 -41.48 26.63 -6.79
C ILE A 31 -40.17 26.84 -6.03
N ALA A 32 -40.25 27.52 -4.88
CA ALA A 32 -39.14 27.59 -3.94
C ALA A 32 -39.10 26.29 -3.12
N TYR A 33 -38.16 25.39 -3.43
CA TYR A 33 -38.00 24.14 -2.69
C TYR A 33 -37.48 24.41 -1.28
N ASN A 34 -38.10 23.78 -0.29
CA ASN A 34 -37.63 23.86 1.09
C ASN A 34 -36.50 22.86 1.33
N THR A 35 -35.26 23.34 1.21
CA THR A 35 -34.02 22.56 1.44
C THR A 35 -33.46 22.74 2.86
N THR A 36 -34.15 23.47 3.74
CA THR A 36 -33.65 23.86 5.08
C THR A 36 -33.80 22.78 6.16
N SER A 37 -34.33 21.62 5.79
CA SER A 37 -34.66 20.55 6.74
C SER A 37 -33.45 20.06 7.53
N GLY A 38 -33.60 19.97 8.85
CA GLY A 38 -32.68 19.30 9.75
C GLY A 38 -33.23 17.95 10.24
N VAL A 39 -32.65 17.42 11.31
CA VAL A 39 -33.16 16.21 11.98
C VAL A 39 -34.54 16.47 12.58
N ALA A 40 -35.50 15.58 12.29
CA ALA A 40 -36.83 15.57 12.88
C ALA A 40 -36.94 14.47 13.96
N PRO A 41 -37.18 14.84 15.24
CA PRO A 41 -37.39 13.85 16.30
C PRO A 41 -38.58 12.93 16.02
N GLY A 42 -38.44 11.64 16.36
CA GLY A 42 -39.52 10.65 16.22
C GLY A 42 -39.81 10.16 14.80
N LYS A 43 -39.08 10.65 13.78
CA LYS A 43 -39.17 10.17 12.39
C LYS A 43 -37.92 9.38 11.99
N ILE A 44 -38.01 8.59 10.92
CA ILE A 44 -36.82 8.11 10.21
C ILE A 44 -36.18 9.31 9.52
N ASN A 45 -34.92 9.59 9.82
CA ASN A 45 -34.11 10.66 9.25
C ASN A 45 -33.15 10.07 8.21
N VAL A 46 -33.34 10.45 6.95
CA VAL A 46 -32.50 10.04 5.82
C VAL A 46 -31.51 11.16 5.54
N HIS A 47 -30.26 10.91 5.91
CA HIS A 47 -29.12 11.77 5.67
C HIS A 47 -28.64 11.54 4.23
N LEU A 48 -29.00 12.45 3.32
CA LEU A 48 -28.51 12.44 1.95
C LEU A 48 -27.09 13.01 1.95
N VAL A 49 -26.10 12.19 1.59
CA VAL A 49 -24.68 12.57 1.57
C VAL A 49 -24.18 12.56 0.13
N PRO A 50 -24.15 13.72 -0.55
CA PRO A 50 -23.62 13.87 -1.90
C PRO A 50 -22.12 13.64 -1.94
N HIS A 51 -21.65 12.75 -2.82
CA HIS A 51 -20.24 12.41 -2.97
C HIS A 51 -19.90 12.04 -4.42
N SER A 52 -18.62 12.08 -4.77
CA SER A 52 -18.08 11.45 -5.98
C SER A 52 -16.90 10.58 -5.56
N HIS A 53 -16.86 9.36 -6.07
CA HIS A 53 -15.69 8.51 -5.90
C HIS A 53 -14.74 8.74 -7.07
N ASP A 54 -13.59 9.35 -6.82
CA ASP A 54 -12.64 9.77 -7.84
C ASP A 54 -11.33 8.96 -7.72
N ASP A 55 -11.20 7.86 -8.46
CA ASP A 55 -9.99 7.03 -8.42
C ASP A 55 -8.75 7.79 -8.88
N VAL A 56 -7.68 7.73 -8.08
CA VAL A 56 -6.39 8.38 -8.37
C VAL A 56 -5.57 7.56 -9.37
N GLY A 57 -6.24 7.15 -10.45
CA GLY A 57 -5.79 6.23 -11.49
C GLY A 57 -6.34 4.81 -11.31
N TRP A 58 -6.91 4.24 -12.38
CA TRP A 58 -7.50 2.89 -12.40
C TRP A 58 -7.66 2.42 -13.85
N LEU A 59 -8.70 2.88 -14.54
CA LEU A 59 -8.88 2.65 -15.98
C LEU A 59 -8.15 3.69 -16.82
N LYS A 60 -8.04 4.92 -16.31
CA LYS A 60 -7.26 6.01 -16.89
C LYS A 60 -6.17 6.43 -15.91
N THR A 61 -5.18 7.18 -16.38
CA THR A 61 -4.18 7.76 -15.47
C THR A 61 -4.79 8.86 -14.62
N VAL A 62 -4.14 9.21 -13.50
CA VAL A 62 -4.58 10.30 -12.62
C VAL A 62 -4.81 11.60 -13.40
N ASP A 63 -3.89 12.00 -14.28
CA ASP A 63 -4.03 13.26 -15.01
C ASP A 63 -5.12 13.17 -16.10
N GLN A 64 -5.32 11.99 -16.72
CA GLN A 64 -6.41 11.78 -17.68
C GLN A 64 -7.80 11.85 -17.03
N TYR A 65 -7.96 11.29 -15.83
CA TYR A 65 -9.17 11.46 -15.03
C TYR A 65 -9.38 12.91 -14.62
N TYR A 66 -8.30 13.61 -14.24
CA TYR A 66 -8.39 15.02 -13.85
C TYR A 66 -8.93 15.89 -14.99
N VAL A 67 -8.30 15.86 -16.17
CA VAL A 67 -8.66 16.75 -17.30
C VAL A 67 -9.80 16.22 -18.18
N GLY A 68 -10.30 15.02 -17.93
CA GLY A 68 -11.35 14.41 -18.77
C GLY A 68 -10.86 13.91 -20.13
N ALA A 69 -9.59 13.55 -20.26
CA ALA A 69 -9.04 12.95 -21.49
C ALA A 69 -9.42 11.46 -21.61
N ASN A 70 -9.28 10.91 -22.82
CA ASN A 70 -9.51 9.49 -23.14
C ASN A 70 -10.88 8.95 -22.67
N ASN A 71 -11.94 9.73 -22.84
CA ASN A 71 -13.30 9.33 -22.42
C ASN A 71 -13.89 8.13 -23.17
N SER A 72 -13.22 7.63 -24.23
CA SER A 72 -13.53 6.33 -24.84
C SER A 72 -13.26 5.14 -23.91
N ILE A 73 -12.35 5.29 -22.94
CA ILE A 73 -12.10 4.28 -21.90
C ILE A 73 -13.18 4.37 -20.81
N ARG A 74 -13.38 5.57 -20.26
CA ARG A 74 -14.37 5.89 -19.24
C ARG A 74 -14.69 7.38 -19.29
N GLY A 75 -15.97 7.73 -19.42
CA GLY A 75 -16.45 9.11 -19.39
C GLY A 75 -16.37 9.70 -17.97
N ALA A 76 -15.22 10.29 -17.64
CA ALA A 76 -14.90 10.76 -16.30
C ALA A 76 -13.97 11.98 -16.36
N CYS A 77 -14.33 13.06 -15.67
CA CYS A 77 -13.58 14.31 -15.61
C CYS A 77 -13.72 14.94 -14.22
N VAL A 78 -12.70 14.79 -13.36
CA VAL A 78 -12.74 15.30 -11.98
C VAL A 78 -12.75 16.83 -11.93
N GLN A 79 -12.12 17.49 -12.92
CA GLN A 79 -12.20 18.95 -13.04
C GLN A 79 -13.66 19.43 -13.18
N ASN A 80 -14.46 18.76 -14.03
CA ASN A 80 -15.89 19.08 -14.20
C ASN A 80 -16.69 18.80 -12.92
N VAL A 81 -16.33 17.73 -12.19
CA VAL A 81 -16.96 17.43 -10.88
C VAL A 81 -16.77 18.60 -9.93
N LEU A 82 -15.52 19.01 -9.69
CA LEU A 82 -15.21 20.10 -8.76
C LEU A 82 -15.80 21.44 -9.24
N ASP A 83 -15.66 21.80 -10.51
CA ASP A 83 -16.21 23.04 -11.06
C ASP A 83 -17.73 23.13 -10.87
N SER A 84 -18.45 22.07 -11.22
CA SER A 84 -19.91 22.08 -11.17
C SER A 84 -20.46 21.94 -9.73
N VAL A 85 -19.80 21.16 -8.86
CA VAL A 85 -20.15 21.06 -7.43
C VAL A 85 -19.98 22.40 -6.75
N ILE A 86 -18.84 23.08 -6.93
CA ILE A 86 -18.61 24.39 -6.31
C ILE A 86 -19.65 25.40 -6.78
N SER A 87 -19.99 25.42 -8.08
CA SER A 87 -21.08 26.26 -8.57
C SER A 87 -22.42 25.93 -7.91
N ALA A 88 -22.78 24.65 -7.83
CA ALA A 88 -24.07 24.23 -7.26
C ALA A 88 -24.18 24.50 -5.76
N LEU A 89 -23.08 24.42 -5.01
CA LEU A 89 -23.04 24.77 -3.58
C LEU A 89 -23.19 26.28 -3.36
N LEU A 90 -22.68 27.13 -4.26
CA LEU A 90 -22.85 28.58 -4.17
C LEU A 90 -24.29 29.03 -4.42
N ASP A 91 -25.06 28.27 -5.19
CA ASP A 91 -26.46 28.58 -5.53
C ASP A 91 -27.45 28.34 -4.38
N ASP A 92 -27.17 27.42 -3.45
CA ASP A 92 -27.99 27.16 -2.27
C ASP A 92 -27.13 26.79 -1.05
N LYS A 93 -27.20 27.63 -0.02
CA LYS A 93 -26.48 27.50 1.25
C LYS A 93 -26.78 26.21 2.05
N ASN A 94 -27.88 25.53 1.74
CA ASN A 94 -28.28 24.30 2.43
C ASN A 94 -27.67 23.04 1.80
N ARG A 95 -27.24 23.11 0.53
CA ARG A 95 -26.62 21.98 -0.16
C ARG A 95 -25.30 21.62 0.50
N LYS A 96 -25.00 20.33 0.53
CA LYS A 96 -23.78 19.77 1.10
C LYS A 96 -23.09 18.85 0.10
N PHE A 97 -21.78 18.74 0.19
CA PHE A 97 -20.97 17.80 -0.57
C PHE A 97 -19.75 17.38 0.26
N ILE A 98 -19.37 16.11 0.17
CA ILE A 98 -18.12 15.60 0.74
C ILE A 98 -17.07 15.38 -0.34
N TYR A 99 -15.81 15.68 -0.05
CA TYR A 99 -14.69 15.41 -0.95
C TYR A 99 -13.54 14.71 -0.23
N VAL A 100 -12.87 13.79 -0.93
CA VAL A 100 -11.98 12.78 -0.32
C VAL A 100 -10.53 12.93 -0.81
N GLU A 101 -10.27 12.82 -2.11
CA GLU A 101 -8.92 12.61 -2.67
C GLU A 101 -8.15 13.92 -2.90
N MET A 102 -7.23 14.26 -2.01
CA MET A 102 -6.49 15.52 -2.10
C MET A 102 -5.55 15.60 -3.31
N ALA A 103 -5.17 14.47 -3.93
CA ALA A 103 -4.41 14.47 -5.18
C ALA A 103 -5.14 15.23 -6.29
N PHE A 104 -6.45 15.08 -6.41
CA PHE A 104 -7.26 15.81 -7.38
C PHE A 104 -7.59 17.22 -6.91
N PHE A 105 -8.01 17.37 -5.64
CA PHE A 105 -8.39 18.68 -5.13
C PHE A 105 -7.23 19.67 -5.21
N GLN A 106 -5.99 19.25 -4.92
CA GLN A 106 -4.82 20.12 -5.04
C GLN A 106 -4.50 20.51 -6.49
N ARG A 107 -4.66 19.57 -7.44
CA ARG A 107 -4.51 19.86 -8.88
C ARG A 107 -5.51 20.94 -9.32
N TRP A 108 -6.76 20.78 -8.90
CA TRP A 108 -7.82 21.76 -9.13
C TRP A 108 -7.54 23.10 -8.45
N TRP A 109 -7.22 23.08 -7.16
CA TRP A 109 -6.99 24.27 -6.32
C TRP A 109 -5.92 25.19 -6.90
N LYS A 110 -4.82 24.62 -7.40
CA LYS A 110 -3.71 25.38 -8.01
C LYS A 110 -4.13 26.17 -9.25
N GLN A 111 -5.21 25.77 -9.92
CA GLN A 111 -5.71 26.42 -11.14
C GLN A 111 -6.78 27.48 -10.88
N GLN A 112 -7.24 27.62 -9.63
CA GLN A 112 -8.34 28.54 -9.30
C GLN A 112 -7.86 29.97 -9.01
N SER A 113 -8.68 30.95 -9.39
CA SER A 113 -8.49 32.36 -9.03
C SER A 113 -8.61 32.57 -7.51
N ASP A 114 -7.93 33.59 -6.97
CA ASP A 114 -8.02 33.93 -5.55
C ASP A 114 -9.46 34.24 -5.10
N THR A 115 -10.27 34.83 -5.99
CA THR A 115 -11.70 35.07 -5.75
C THR A 115 -12.47 33.77 -5.54
N LEU A 116 -12.25 32.77 -6.39
CA LEU A 116 -12.93 31.48 -6.26
C LEU A 116 -12.39 30.69 -5.06
N LYS A 117 -11.07 30.75 -4.80
CA LYS A 117 -10.46 30.18 -3.60
C LYS A 117 -11.09 30.74 -2.32
N ALA A 118 -11.33 32.05 -2.24
CA ALA A 118 -12.01 32.67 -1.11
C ALA A 118 -13.43 32.12 -0.93
N LYS A 119 -14.21 32.00 -2.00
CA LYS A 119 -15.55 31.40 -1.97
C LYS A 119 -15.54 29.94 -1.53
N VAL A 120 -14.58 29.14 -1.98
CA VAL A 120 -14.44 27.74 -1.54
C VAL A 120 -14.09 27.67 -0.05
N LYS A 121 -13.23 28.56 0.45
CA LYS A 121 -12.97 28.67 1.90
C LYS A 121 -14.24 29.03 2.67
N GLU A 122 -15.13 29.87 2.13
CA GLU A 122 -16.45 30.14 2.73
C GLU A 122 -17.33 28.88 2.78
N LEU A 123 -17.40 28.10 1.68
CA LEU A 123 -18.15 26.84 1.64
C LEU A 123 -17.64 25.80 2.64
N VAL A 124 -16.32 25.72 2.83
CA VAL A 124 -15.69 24.84 3.82
C VAL A 124 -15.95 25.35 5.24
N ASN A 125 -15.95 26.66 5.45
CA ASN A 125 -16.24 27.25 6.76
C ASN A 125 -17.70 27.14 7.16
N SER A 126 -18.63 27.22 6.22
CA SER A 126 -20.06 27.01 6.46
C SER A 126 -20.44 25.54 6.63
N GLY A 127 -19.53 24.60 6.28
CA GLY A 127 -19.80 23.16 6.29
C GLY A 127 -20.70 22.70 5.15
N GLN A 128 -20.76 23.46 4.05
CA GLN A 128 -21.36 23.02 2.79
C GLN A 128 -20.44 22.07 2.03
N LEU A 129 -19.13 22.35 2.02
CA LEU A 129 -18.11 21.43 1.53
C LEU A 129 -17.35 20.86 2.73
N GLU A 130 -17.34 19.54 2.89
CA GLU A 130 -16.59 18.88 3.97
C GLU A 130 -15.53 17.94 3.40
N PHE A 131 -14.29 18.11 3.84
CA PHE A 131 -13.23 17.15 3.56
C PHE A 131 -13.29 15.99 4.56
N ILE A 132 -13.44 14.77 4.06
CA ILE A 132 -13.39 13.53 4.84
C ILE A 132 -12.30 12.62 4.27
N ASN A 133 -11.80 11.68 5.06
CA ASN A 133 -10.53 10.99 4.83
C ASN A 133 -9.37 12.00 4.72
N GLY A 134 -9.27 12.74 3.62
CA GLY A 134 -8.39 13.89 3.44
C GLY A 134 -6.95 13.53 3.14
N GLY A 135 -6.63 12.25 2.93
CA GLY A 135 -5.35 11.83 2.37
C GLY A 135 -5.21 12.26 0.90
N MET A 136 -4.02 12.06 0.34
CA MET A 136 -3.79 12.26 -1.09
C MET A 136 -4.66 11.33 -1.94
N CYS A 137 -4.92 10.11 -1.46
CA CYS A 137 -5.82 9.13 -2.07
C CYS A 137 -6.64 8.39 -1.00
N MET A 138 -7.64 7.64 -1.46
CA MET A 138 -8.22 6.54 -0.70
C MET A 138 -7.34 5.31 -0.92
N HIS A 139 -6.51 4.99 0.06
CA HIS A 139 -5.47 3.98 -0.08
C HIS A 139 -6.01 2.55 0.03
N ASP A 140 -5.32 1.58 -0.58
CA ASP A 140 -5.54 0.16 -0.25
C ASP A 140 -5.24 -0.10 1.23
N GLU A 141 -5.89 -1.09 1.82
CA GLU A 141 -5.67 -1.50 3.21
C GLU A 141 -4.91 -2.82 3.33
N ALA A 142 -4.69 -3.55 2.23
CA ALA A 142 -4.00 -4.84 2.25
C ALA A 142 -2.50 -4.73 1.95
N THR A 143 -2.11 -4.05 0.88
CA THR A 143 -0.76 -4.06 0.28
C THR A 143 0.13 -2.85 0.59
N PRO A 144 -0.36 -1.75 1.19
CA PRO A 144 0.51 -0.70 1.73
C PRO A 144 1.14 -1.06 3.07
N HIS A 145 2.30 -0.45 3.30
CA HIS A 145 2.95 -0.40 4.60
C HIS A 145 2.47 0.81 5.42
N TYR A 146 2.36 0.69 6.74
CA TYR A 146 1.78 1.72 7.61
C TYR A 146 2.49 3.09 7.53
N ILE A 147 3.79 3.12 7.22
CA ILE A 147 4.54 4.37 7.04
C ILE A 147 4.02 5.14 5.81
N ASP A 148 3.75 4.45 4.70
CA ASP A 148 3.22 5.06 3.48
C ASP A 148 1.76 5.53 3.67
N LEU A 149 0.97 4.76 4.44
CA LEU A 149 -0.37 5.17 4.85
C LEU A 149 -0.34 6.48 5.65
N ILE A 150 0.60 6.61 6.58
CA ILE A 150 0.79 7.84 7.35
C ILE A 150 1.27 8.98 6.45
N ASP A 151 2.27 8.74 5.60
CA ASP A 151 2.89 9.78 4.78
C ASP A 151 1.88 10.38 3.78
N GLN A 152 1.15 9.55 3.03
CA GLN A 152 0.13 10.03 2.08
C GLN A 152 -1.00 10.80 2.80
N THR A 153 -1.41 10.32 3.97
CA THR A 153 -2.45 10.99 4.78
C THR A 153 -1.96 12.34 5.28
N SER A 154 -0.71 12.39 5.75
CA SER A 154 -0.08 13.60 6.28
C SER A 154 0.05 14.69 5.23
N LEU A 155 0.38 14.33 3.99
CA LEU A 155 0.48 15.28 2.88
C LEU A 155 -0.88 15.95 2.60
N GLY A 156 -1.94 15.16 2.50
CA GLY A 156 -3.30 15.68 2.29
C GLY A 156 -3.82 16.49 3.48
N HIS A 157 -3.66 15.98 4.71
CA HIS A 157 -4.09 16.67 5.93
C HIS A 157 -3.37 17.99 6.15
N ARG A 158 -2.06 18.05 5.86
CA ARG A 158 -1.29 19.29 5.94
C ARG A 158 -1.82 20.34 4.97
N PHE A 159 -2.10 19.95 3.72
CA PHE A 159 -2.72 20.86 2.75
C PHE A 159 -4.08 21.37 3.26
N ILE A 160 -4.94 20.49 3.79
CA ILE A 160 -6.25 20.89 4.32
C ILE A 160 -6.08 21.88 5.50
N LEU A 161 -5.15 21.59 6.40
CA LEU A 161 -4.90 22.43 7.57
C LEU A 161 -4.35 23.80 7.17
N ASP A 162 -3.37 23.84 6.26
CA ASP A 162 -2.70 25.08 5.84
C ASP A 162 -3.64 25.99 5.03
N GLU A 163 -4.47 25.42 4.15
CA GLU A 163 -5.37 26.22 3.30
C GLU A 163 -6.71 26.57 3.95
N PHE A 164 -7.27 25.66 4.76
CA PHE A 164 -8.64 25.76 5.26
C PHE A 164 -8.74 25.81 6.79
N GLY A 165 -7.65 25.55 7.53
CA GLY A 165 -7.68 25.48 8.99
C GLY A 165 -8.59 24.37 9.53
N LYS A 166 -8.83 23.32 8.75
CA LYS A 166 -9.70 22.20 9.10
C LYS A 166 -8.91 20.93 9.38
N LYS A 167 -9.54 20.02 10.13
CA LYS A 167 -9.07 18.65 10.37
C LYS A 167 -10.23 17.70 10.06
N PRO A 168 -10.08 16.76 9.11
CA PRO A 168 -11.12 15.77 8.85
C PRO A 168 -11.44 14.97 10.12
N ARG A 169 -12.73 14.66 10.32
CA ARG A 169 -13.24 13.89 11.48
C ARG A 169 -13.69 12.47 11.13
N VAL A 170 -13.76 12.14 9.83
CA VAL A 170 -14.37 10.90 9.35
C VAL A 170 -13.45 10.25 8.35
N GLY A 171 -13.15 8.96 8.55
CA GLY A 171 -12.53 8.11 7.55
C GLY A 171 -13.55 7.64 6.52
N TRP A 172 -13.16 7.64 5.25
CA TRP A 172 -13.99 7.24 4.12
C TRP A 172 -13.20 6.28 3.24
N GLN A 173 -13.46 4.98 3.43
CA GLN A 173 -12.75 3.88 2.77
C GLN A 173 -13.78 3.03 2.01
N ILE A 174 -14.54 3.66 1.13
CA ILE A 174 -15.69 3.01 0.51
C ILE A 174 -15.30 1.90 -0.46
N ASP A 175 -14.10 1.98 -1.05
CA ASP A 175 -13.68 1.09 -2.13
C ASP A 175 -12.48 0.15 -1.91
N PRO A 176 -11.64 0.27 -0.85
CA PRO A 176 -10.64 -0.76 -0.56
C PRO A 176 -11.24 -2.16 -0.37
N PHE A 177 -10.54 -3.19 -0.84
CA PHE A 177 -11.07 -4.54 -1.03
C PHE A 177 -10.95 -5.41 0.24
N GLY A 178 -11.62 -4.97 1.31
CA GLY A 178 -11.44 -5.47 2.68
C GLY A 178 -10.67 -4.46 3.52
N HIS A 179 -10.78 -4.56 4.85
CA HIS A 179 -10.35 -3.49 5.75
C HIS A 179 -9.44 -3.97 6.88
N SER A 180 -8.35 -3.25 7.15
CA SER A 180 -7.28 -3.67 8.05
C SER A 180 -7.49 -3.21 9.49
N ALA A 181 -6.92 -3.94 10.44
CA ALA A 181 -6.94 -3.53 11.85
C ALA A 181 -6.22 -2.17 12.04
N VAL A 182 -5.13 -1.95 11.31
CA VAL A 182 -4.34 -0.70 11.33
C VAL A 182 -5.16 0.48 10.82
N GLN A 183 -6.04 0.29 9.83
CA GLN A 183 -6.93 1.36 9.39
C GLN A 183 -7.82 1.86 10.53
N ALA A 184 -8.37 0.95 11.33
CA ALA A 184 -9.29 1.30 12.40
C ALA A 184 -8.60 2.10 13.52
N TYR A 185 -7.50 1.56 14.05
CA TYR A 185 -6.88 2.15 15.23
C TYR A 185 -5.91 3.28 14.85
N LEU A 186 -5.05 3.10 13.83
CA LEU A 186 -3.98 4.05 13.52
C LEU A 186 -4.42 5.13 12.52
N LEU A 187 -4.99 4.73 11.38
CA LEU A 187 -5.46 5.65 10.33
C LEU A 187 -6.94 6.03 10.52
N GLY A 188 -7.46 5.77 11.71
CA GLY A 188 -8.81 6.12 12.17
C GLY A 188 -8.71 6.85 13.50
N ALA A 189 -8.73 6.08 14.60
CA ALA A 189 -8.76 6.65 15.94
C ALA A 189 -7.56 7.57 16.26
N GLU A 190 -6.31 7.16 15.99
CA GLU A 190 -5.13 7.98 16.28
C GLU A 190 -4.99 9.23 15.37
N LEU A 191 -5.66 9.27 14.21
CA LEU A 191 -5.77 10.50 13.42
C LEU A 191 -6.71 11.53 14.05
N GLY A 192 -7.51 11.10 15.03
CA GLY A 192 -8.58 11.90 15.63
C GLY A 192 -9.90 11.78 14.88
N PHE A 193 -10.13 10.70 14.12
CA PHE A 193 -11.44 10.45 13.52
C PHE A 193 -12.43 9.92 14.56
N ASP A 194 -13.65 10.42 14.49
CA ASP A 194 -14.77 9.95 15.29
C ASP A 194 -15.41 8.69 14.69
N SER A 195 -15.32 8.55 13.37
CA SER A 195 -15.95 7.46 12.63
C SER A 195 -15.21 7.05 11.36
N LEU A 196 -15.43 5.81 10.93
CA LEU A 196 -14.94 5.22 9.69
C LEU A 196 -16.10 4.59 8.92
N PHE A 197 -16.21 4.85 7.62
CA PHE A 197 -17.24 4.23 6.77
C PHE A 197 -16.63 3.52 5.57
N PHE A 198 -17.19 2.35 5.25
CA PHE A 198 -16.78 1.56 4.09
C PHE A 198 -17.88 0.65 3.55
N ALA A 199 -17.71 0.20 2.30
CA ALA A 199 -18.70 -0.65 1.64
C ALA A 199 -18.29 -2.14 1.63
N ARG A 200 -17.01 -2.50 1.47
CA ARG A 200 -16.59 -3.85 1.04
C ARG A 200 -16.22 -4.78 2.21
N ILE A 201 -17.18 -5.61 2.62
CA ILE A 201 -16.98 -6.76 3.51
C ILE A 201 -17.49 -8.05 2.86
N ASP A 202 -17.02 -9.18 3.37
CA ASP A 202 -17.44 -10.52 2.96
C ASP A 202 -18.98 -10.63 2.89
N TYR A 203 -19.49 -11.26 1.82
CA TYR A 203 -20.92 -11.36 1.57
C TYR A 203 -21.69 -12.14 2.65
N GLN A 204 -21.08 -13.18 3.25
CA GLN A 204 -21.67 -13.94 4.34
C GLN A 204 -21.67 -13.11 5.64
N ASP A 205 -20.58 -12.38 5.91
CA ASP A 205 -20.53 -11.43 7.04
C ASP A 205 -21.62 -10.35 6.89
N ARG A 206 -21.77 -9.78 5.68
CA ARG A 206 -22.79 -8.77 5.40
C ARG A 206 -24.21 -9.29 5.62
N ALA A 207 -24.51 -10.51 5.16
CA ALA A 207 -25.82 -11.13 5.37
C ALA A 207 -26.13 -11.24 6.86
N LYS A 208 -25.20 -11.80 7.64
CA LYS A 208 -25.34 -11.90 9.10
C LYS A 208 -25.50 -10.54 9.78
N ARG A 209 -24.70 -9.54 9.38
CA ARG A 209 -24.75 -8.20 9.97
C ARG A 209 -26.05 -7.46 9.68
N LYS A 210 -26.69 -7.71 8.52
CA LYS A 210 -28.03 -7.18 8.24
C LYS A 210 -29.06 -7.78 9.19
N ASP A 211 -29.04 -9.08 9.37
CA ASP A 211 -29.99 -9.80 10.23
C ASP A 211 -29.82 -9.39 11.71
N ASP A 212 -28.58 -9.26 12.17
CA ASP A 212 -28.26 -8.91 13.56
C ASP A 212 -28.25 -7.38 13.83
N LYS A 213 -28.46 -6.57 12.77
CA LYS A 213 -28.27 -5.11 12.78
C LYS A 213 -26.91 -4.69 13.36
N THR A 214 -25.83 -5.32 12.89
CA THR A 214 -24.44 -5.10 13.33
C THR A 214 -23.54 -4.60 12.19
N LEU A 215 -24.15 -3.93 11.20
CA LEU A 215 -23.44 -3.12 10.21
C LEU A 215 -22.80 -1.86 10.82
N GLU A 216 -23.15 -1.51 12.06
CA GLU A 216 -22.59 -0.38 12.78
C GLU A 216 -22.03 -0.89 14.11
N VAL A 217 -20.73 -0.67 14.33
CA VAL A 217 -19.96 -1.26 15.44
C VAL A 217 -19.01 -0.25 16.05
N ILE A 218 -18.52 -0.54 17.25
CA ILE A 218 -17.30 0.06 17.78
C ILE A 218 -16.16 -0.90 17.45
N TRP A 219 -15.20 -0.45 16.66
CA TRP A 219 -14.09 -1.28 16.21
C TRP A 219 -12.85 -1.01 17.05
N GLN A 220 -12.39 -2.04 17.77
CA GLN A 220 -11.11 -2.08 18.47
C GLN A 220 -10.10 -2.86 17.61
N GLY A 221 -9.40 -2.16 16.72
CA GLY A 221 -8.43 -2.76 15.79
C GLY A 221 -7.14 -3.22 16.49
N SER A 222 -6.67 -2.48 17.50
CA SER A 222 -5.44 -2.84 18.24
C SER A 222 -5.75 -3.66 19.48
N ARG A 223 -5.09 -4.81 19.62
CA ARG A 223 -5.10 -5.58 20.89
C ARG A 223 -4.37 -4.85 22.01
N SER A 224 -3.35 -4.06 21.66
CA SER A 224 -2.49 -3.35 22.60
C SER A 224 -3.19 -2.12 23.19
N LEU A 225 -3.90 -1.36 22.36
CA LEU A 225 -4.60 -0.14 22.78
C LEU A 225 -6.07 -0.41 23.18
N SER A 226 -6.70 -1.44 22.63
CA SER A 226 -8.09 -1.84 22.92
C SER A 226 -9.03 -0.61 22.84
N SER A 227 -9.80 -0.33 23.89
CA SER A 227 -10.78 0.75 23.91
C SER A 227 -10.20 2.16 23.84
N SER A 228 -8.90 2.37 24.09
CA SER A 228 -8.32 3.72 24.00
C SER A 228 -8.13 4.21 22.56
N SER A 229 -8.13 3.28 21.60
CA SER A 229 -7.96 3.55 20.16
C SER A 229 -9.07 2.83 19.37
N GLN A 230 -10.32 3.11 19.77
CA GLN A 230 -11.51 2.54 19.14
C GLN A 230 -12.23 3.58 18.30
N ILE A 231 -12.89 3.13 17.23
CA ILE A 231 -13.59 4.02 16.30
C ILE A 231 -15.01 3.52 16.02
N PHE A 232 -15.97 4.43 15.84
CA PHE A 232 -17.30 4.06 15.36
C PHE A 232 -17.23 3.72 13.88
N THR A 233 -17.64 2.52 13.50
CA THR A 233 -17.49 2.02 12.14
C THR A 233 -18.85 1.71 11.55
N GLY A 234 -19.16 2.33 10.41
CA GLY A 234 -20.37 2.06 9.64
C GLY A 234 -20.07 1.32 8.34
N ILE A 235 -20.76 0.20 8.13
CA ILE A 235 -20.63 -0.66 6.97
C ILE A 235 -21.88 -0.47 6.12
N PHE A 236 -21.71 -0.13 4.84
CA PHE A 236 -22.88 0.10 4.00
C PHE A 236 -23.66 -1.20 3.73
N PRO A 237 -25.00 -1.15 3.67
CA PRO A 237 -25.79 -2.37 3.51
C PRO A 237 -25.57 -3.10 2.18
N ILE A 238 -25.19 -2.43 1.10
CA ILE A 238 -25.06 -3.05 -0.22
C ILE A 238 -23.74 -2.61 -0.86
N HIS A 239 -23.68 -1.35 -1.27
CA HIS A 239 -22.55 -0.73 -1.96
C HIS A 239 -22.45 0.74 -1.51
N TYR A 240 -21.59 1.54 -2.15
CA TYR A 240 -21.49 2.98 -1.95
C TYR A 240 -22.30 3.81 -2.95
N ASP A 241 -23.15 3.16 -3.76
CA ASP A 241 -24.14 3.82 -4.63
C ASP A 241 -25.33 4.36 -3.83
N PRO A 242 -26.15 5.24 -4.44
CA PRO A 242 -27.49 5.53 -3.93
C PRO A 242 -28.35 4.25 -3.95
N PRO A 243 -29.49 4.25 -3.25
CA PRO A 243 -30.50 3.21 -3.46
C PRO A 243 -30.90 3.11 -4.94
N GLU A 244 -31.32 1.92 -5.37
CA GLU A 244 -31.75 1.67 -6.75
C GLU A 244 -32.83 2.67 -7.18
N GLY A 245 -32.66 3.27 -8.37
CA GLY A 245 -33.57 4.30 -8.89
C GLY A 245 -33.31 5.72 -8.36
N PHE A 246 -32.18 5.98 -7.68
CA PHE A 246 -31.80 7.31 -7.16
C PHE A 246 -30.46 7.82 -7.70
N THR A 247 -30.13 7.47 -8.95
CA THR A 247 -28.94 7.96 -9.67
C THR A 247 -29.32 9.07 -10.65
N PHE A 248 -28.60 10.20 -10.62
CA PHE A 248 -29.06 11.43 -11.30
C PHE A 248 -27.98 12.11 -12.14
N GLU A 249 -27.02 11.36 -12.69
CA GLU A 249 -26.06 11.90 -13.67
C GLU A 249 -26.74 12.16 -15.01
N ILE A 250 -26.11 13.00 -15.85
CA ILE A 250 -26.51 13.12 -17.25
C ILE A 250 -26.43 11.75 -17.92
N ASN A 251 -27.58 11.29 -18.45
CA ASN A 251 -27.82 9.97 -19.09
C ASN A 251 -28.07 8.79 -18.14
N ASP A 252 -28.19 9.01 -16.83
CA ASP A 252 -28.70 7.96 -15.95
C ASP A 252 -30.19 7.67 -16.23
N VAL A 253 -30.61 6.44 -15.95
CA VAL A 253 -31.95 5.93 -16.27
C VAL A 253 -33.02 6.28 -15.25
N SER A 254 -32.65 6.75 -14.06
CA SER A 254 -33.60 7.02 -12.98
C SER A 254 -34.55 8.16 -13.38
N ALA A 255 -35.85 7.96 -13.17
CA ALA A 255 -36.86 8.97 -13.49
C ALA A 255 -36.65 10.23 -12.63
N PRO A 256 -36.57 11.43 -13.26
CA PRO A 256 -36.57 12.69 -12.51
C PRO A 256 -37.94 12.94 -11.88
N ILE A 257 -37.97 13.76 -10.82
CA ILE A 257 -39.21 14.30 -10.29
C ILE A 257 -39.73 15.37 -11.26
N GLN A 258 -40.85 15.06 -11.90
CA GLN A 258 -41.68 15.98 -12.65
C GLN A 258 -42.79 16.48 -11.69
N ASP A 259 -42.73 17.77 -11.38
CA ASP A 259 -43.57 18.44 -10.39
C ASP A 259 -44.26 19.69 -10.94
N ASP A 260 -44.14 19.96 -12.24
CA ASP A 260 -44.90 21.03 -12.89
C ASP A 260 -46.24 20.45 -13.37
N PRO A 261 -47.38 20.84 -12.77
CA PRO A 261 -48.68 20.31 -13.16
C PRO A 261 -49.10 20.68 -14.60
N LEU A 262 -48.35 21.55 -15.29
CA LEU A 262 -48.57 21.92 -16.69
C LEU A 262 -47.82 21.04 -17.69
N LEU A 263 -46.86 20.22 -17.26
CA LEU A 263 -46.23 19.24 -18.15
C LEU A 263 -46.82 17.86 -17.90
N PHE A 264 -46.71 16.99 -18.90
CA PHE A 264 -47.13 15.60 -18.75
C PHE A 264 -46.20 14.82 -17.82
N ASP A 265 -46.67 13.65 -17.39
CA ASP A 265 -45.91 12.69 -16.59
C ASP A 265 -45.56 13.17 -15.17
N TYR A 266 -46.45 13.95 -14.54
CA TYR A 266 -46.36 14.35 -13.13
C TYR A 266 -46.27 13.13 -12.21
N ASN A 267 -45.20 13.03 -11.43
CA ASN A 267 -44.85 11.80 -10.72
C ASN A 267 -44.40 11.99 -9.26
N VAL A 268 -44.65 13.16 -8.64
CA VAL A 268 -44.20 13.45 -7.26
C VAL A 268 -44.60 12.36 -6.25
N GLN A 269 -45.87 11.92 -6.27
CA GLN A 269 -46.36 10.94 -5.30
C GLN A 269 -45.68 9.56 -5.47
N GLU A 270 -45.41 9.16 -6.71
CA GLU A 270 -44.69 7.92 -7.03
C GLU A 270 -43.27 7.99 -6.48
N ARG A 271 -42.53 9.04 -6.82
CA ARG A 271 -41.13 9.20 -6.39
C ARG A 271 -40.99 9.34 -4.87
N VAL A 272 -41.94 10.00 -4.20
CA VAL A 272 -41.99 10.03 -2.73
C VAL A 272 -42.25 8.63 -2.15
N ASN A 273 -43.13 7.83 -2.76
CA ASN A 273 -43.37 6.45 -2.32
C ASN A 273 -42.12 5.57 -2.49
N ASP A 274 -41.40 5.71 -3.61
CA ASP A 274 -40.13 5.02 -3.84
C ASP A 274 -39.11 5.37 -2.75
N PHE A 275 -39.00 6.67 -2.41
CA PHE A 275 -38.08 7.15 -1.38
C PHE A 275 -38.42 6.55 -0.01
N VAL A 276 -39.70 6.58 0.37
CA VAL A 276 -40.17 6.02 1.64
C VAL A 276 -39.92 4.51 1.68
N ALA A 277 -40.18 3.79 0.59
CA ALA A 277 -39.95 2.34 0.53
C ALA A 277 -38.46 1.99 0.72
N ALA A 278 -37.56 2.68 0.01
CA ALA A 278 -36.12 2.49 0.15
C ALA A 278 -35.63 2.84 1.57
N ALA A 279 -36.14 3.92 2.16
CA ALA A 279 -35.77 4.35 3.51
C ALA A 279 -36.21 3.33 4.56
N VAL A 280 -37.45 2.82 4.47
CA VAL A 280 -37.96 1.77 5.38
C VAL A 280 -37.16 0.47 5.21
N ALA A 281 -36.79 0.09 3.99
CA ALA A 281 -35.97 -1.09 3.74
C ALA A 281 -34.61 -1.00 4.43
N GLN A 282 -33.91 0.14 4.34
CA GLN A 282 -32.64 0.33 5.03
C GLN A 282 -32.80 0.47 6.56
N ALA A 283 -33.88 1.08 7.04
CA ALA A 283 -34.18 1.16 8.47
C ALA A 283 -34.33 -0.23 9.12
N ASN A 284 -34.79 -1.22 8.37
CA ASN A 284 -34.93 -2.58 8.88
C ASN A 284 -33.59 -3.23 9.24
N VAL A 285 -32.47 -2.82 8.63
CA VAL A 285 -31.13 -3.38 8.88
C VAL A 285 -30.20 -2.44 9.66
N THR A 286 -30.69 -1.26 10.06
CA THR A 286 -29.91 -0.20 10.72
C THR A 286 -30.38 0.01 12.16
N ARG A 287 -29.48 0.35 13.08
CA ARG A 287 -29.87 0.75 14.46
C ARG A 287 -30.20 2.24 14.49
N THR A 288 -31.07 2.67 15.41
CA THR A 288 -31.62 4.05 15.49
C THR A 288 -32.53 4.40 14.32
N ASN A 289 -33.04 5.63 14.32
CA ASN A 289 -33.89 6.22 13.28
C ASN A 289 -33.09 7.13 12.33
N HIS A 290 -31.76 6.97 12.24
CA HIS A 290 -30.89 7.73 11.33
C HIS A 290 -30.29 6.78 10.29
N LEU A 291 -30.49 7.10 9.02
CA LEU A 291 -29.97 6.36 7.86
C LEU A 291 -29.06 7.28 7.05
N MET A 292 -27.98 6.74 6.51
CA MET A 292 -27.12 7.45 5.57
C MET A 292 -27.30 6.89 4.17
N TRP A 293 -27.58 7.76 3.21
CA TRP A 293 -27.58 7.46 1.78
C TRP A 293 -26.37 8.11 1.14
N THR A 294 -25.53 7.28 0.54
CA THR A 294 -24.39 7.69 -0.28
C THR A 294 -24.91 8.14 -1.65
N MET A 295 -25.23 9.43 -1.78
CA MET A 295 -25.82 10.00 -2.99
C MET A 295 -24.73 10.26 -4.02
N GLY A 296 -24.10 9.22 -4.56
CA GLY A 296 -22.98 9.32 -5.49
C GLY A 296 -22.40 7.95 -5.83
N THR A 297 -21.53 7.90 -6.83
CA THR A 297 -20.76 6.71 -7.24
C THR A 297 -19.56 7.17 -8.07
N ASP A 298 -18.87 6.26 -8.76
CA ASP A 298 -17.65 6.54 -9.52
C ASP A 298 -17.81 7.72 -10.49
N PHE A 299 -17.00 8.77 -10.31
CA PHE A 299 -16.88 9.94 -11.18
C PHE A 299 -18.21 10.64 -11.54
N ARG A 300 -19.16 10.66 -10.60
CA ARG A 300 -20.44 11.37 -10.74
C ARG A 300 -20.31 12.82 -10.32
N TYR A 301 -21.40 13.57 -10.48
CA TYR A 301 -21.46 15.02 -10.30
C TYR A 301 -20.63 15.79 -11.33
N GLN A 302 -20.30 15.21 -12.50
CA GLN A 302 -19.68 15.98 -13.60
C GLN A 302 -20.57 17.15 -14.05
N TYR A 303 -21.90 16.99 -13.89
CA TYR A 303 -22.84 18.10 -13.86
C TYR A 303 -23.67 18.07 -12.58
N ALA A 304 -23.09 18.54 -11.47
CA ALA A 304 -23.68 18.45 -10.14
C ALA A 304 -25.14 18.93 -10.01
N LEU A 305 -25.57 19.90 -10.83
CA LEU A 305 -26.94 20.43 -10.76
C LEU A 305 -28.00 19.37 -11.10
N SER A 306 -27.69 18.33 -11.88
CA SER A 306 -28.65 17.24 -12.15
C SER A 306 -29.01 16.49 -10.87
N TRP A 307 -28.02 16.22 -10.02
CA TRP A 307 -28.20 15.58 -8.72
C TRP A 307 -28.88 16.50 -7.70
N PHE A 308 -28.33 17.70 -7.51
CA PHE A 308 -28.87 18.65 -6.52
C PHE A 308 -30.31 19.04 -6.82
N ARG A 309 -30.70 19.19 -8.09
CA ARG A 309 -32.10 19.48 -8.45
C ARG A 309 -33.05 18.38 -7.98
N GLN A 310 -32.65 17.11 -8.08
CA GLN A 310 -33.49 15.99 -7.63
C GLN A 310 -33.52 15.91 -6.11
N MET A 311 -32.36 16.06 -5.46
CA MET A 311 -32.29 16.06 -3.99
C MET A 311 -33.07 17.21 -3.36
N ASP A 312 -33.05 18.42 -3.94
CA ASP A 312 -33.86 19.55 -3.48
C ASP A 312 -35.35 19.21 -3.50
N LYS A 313 -35.82 18.59 -4.59
CA LYS A 313 -37.20 18.15 -4.76
C LYS A 313 -37.56 17.01 -3.79
N PHE A 314 -36.69 16.01 -3.63
CA PHE A 314 -36.91 14.94 -2.65
C PHE A 314 -37.02 15.49 -1.24
N ILE A 315 -36.07 16.33 -0.81
CA ILE A 315 -36.11 16.96 0.51
C ILE A 315 -37.41 17.75 0.67
N HIS A 316 -37.83 18.51 -0.33
CA HIS A 316 -39.07 19.28 -0.24
C HIS A 316 -40.31 18.39 -0.11
N TYR A 317 -40.53 17.47 -1.05
CA TYR A 317 -41.78 16.71 -1.14
C TYR A 317 -41.86 15.55 -0.13
N VAL A 318 -40.75 14.89 0.19
CA VAL A 318 -40.72 13.84 1.23
C VAL A 318 -41.03 14.43 2.60
N ASN A 319 -40.50 15.62 2.90
CA ASN A 319 -40.79 16.28 4.18
C ASN A 319 -42.21 16.85 4.24
N MET A 320 -42.76 17.27 3.09
CA MET A 320 -44.16 17.68 2.99
C MET A 320 -45.12 16.50 3.20
N ASP A 321 -44.83 15.34 2.62
CA ASP A 321 -45.54 14.08 2.89
C ASP A 321 -45.42 13.67 4.37
N GLY A 322 -44.20 13.75 4.90
CA GLY A 322 -43.93 13.69 6.32
C GLY A 322 -43.88 12.28 6.93
N ARG A 323 -44.05 11.19 6.16
CA ARG A 323 -43.85 9.81 6.64
C ARG A 323 -42.42 9.54 7.10
N VAL A 324 -41.45 10.11 6.39
CA VAL A 324 -40.03 10.13 6.76
C VAL A 324 -39.50 11.57 6.68
N ASN A 325 -38.27 11.80 7.10
CA ASN A 325 -37.60 13.09 7.01
C ASN A 325 -36.31 12.95 6.20
N ALA A 326 -36.12 13.80 5.19
CA ALA A 326 -34.92 13.85 4.36
C ALA A 326 -34.17 15.17 4.58
N LEU A 327 -32.85 15.13 4.64
CA LEU A 327 -32.00 16.30 4.80
C LEU A 327 -30.69 16.16 4.03
N TYR A 328 -30.13 17.28 3.57
CA TYR A 328 -28.71 17.32 3.22
C TYR A 328 -27.87 17.06 4.47
N SER A 329 -26.87 16.20 4.33
CA SER A 329 -26.00 15.80 5.43
C SER A 329 -24.58 15.56 4.94
N THR A 330 -23.68 15.37 5.90
CA THR A 330 -22.37 14.76 5.73
C THR A 330 -22.24 13.57 6.68
N PRO A 331 -21.21 12.72 6.54
CA PRO A 331 -20.94 11.63 7.47
C PRO A 331 -20.67 12.07 8.90
N SER A 332 -20.10 13.27 9.11
CA SER A 332 -19.89 13.81 10.46
C SER A 332 -21.21 14.17 11.14
N ILE A 333 -22.13 14.84 10.42
CA ILE A 333 -23.49 15.13 10.91
C ILE A 333 -24.25 13.83 11.21
N TYR A 334 -24.12 12.81 10.35
CA TYR A 334 -24.69 11.49 10.60
C TYR A 334 -24.12 10.91 11.89
N THR A 335 -22.80 10.87 12.03
CA THR A 335 -22.11 10.33 13.21
C THR A 335 -22.51 11.05 14.50
N ASP A 336 -22.60 12.37 14.48
CA ASP A 336 -23.03 13.18 15.63
C ASP A 336 -24.48 12.82 16.03
N ALA A 337 -25.37 12.57 15.06
CA ALA A 337 -26.73 12.12 15.33
C ALA A 337 -26.79 10.69 15.91
N LYS A 338 -25.94 9.78 15.42
CA LYS A 338 -25.83 8.40 15.94
C LYS A 338 -25.29 8.38 17.37
N HIS A 339 -24.30 9.22 17.65
CA HIS A 339 -23.75 9.40 18.99
C HIS A 339 -24.79 9.97 19.96
N ALA A 340 -25.55 10.99 19.54
CA ALA A 340 -26.62 11.61 20.35
C ALA A 340 -27.79 10.66 20.67
N ALA A 341 -27.95 9.56 19.94
CA ALA A 341 -28.99 8.56 20.23
C ALA A 341 -28.71 7.71 21.50
N HIS A 342 -27.52 7.85 22.11
CA HIS A 342 -27.09 7.15 23.33
C HIS A 342 -27.37 5.63 23.31
N LYS A 343 -27.14 4.98 22.16
CA LYS A 343 -27.32 3.53 21.99
C LYS A 343 -26.04 2.77 22.30
N LYS A 344 -26.21 1.51 22.70
CA LYS A 344 -25.11 0.54 22.77
C LYS A 344 -24.85 -0.05 21.39
N TRP A 345 -23.59 -0.05 21.00
CA TRP A 345 -23.12 -0.58 19.73
C TRP A 345 -22.39 -1.92 19.95
N PRO A 346 -22.49 -2.87 19.01
CA PRO A 346 -21.70 -4.11 19.05
C PRO A 346 -20.21 -3.80 18.97
N LEU A 347 -19.40 -4.66 19.58
CA LEU A 347 -17.95 -4.61 19.47
C LEU A 347 -17.47 -5.40 18.25
N LYS A 348 -16.46 -4.88 17.56
CA LYS A 348 -15.69 -5.57 16.52
C LYS A 348 -14.21 -5.55 16.89
N THR A 349 -13.52 -6.68 16.71
CA THR A 349 -12.06 -6.82 16.89
C THR A 349 -11.43 -7.49 15.68
N GLY A 350 -10.10 -7.40 15.52
CA GLY A 350 -9.40 -7.97 14.36
C GLY A 350 -9.64 -7.11 13.11
N ASP A 351 -9.68 -7.73 11.94
CA ASP A 351 -9.83 -7.07 10.64
C ASP A 351 -11.02 -7.64 9.84
N PHE A 352 -11.21 -7.14 8.61
CA PHE A 352 -12.23 -7.57 7.65
C PHE A 352 -11.59 -8.27 6.43
N PHE A 353 -10.50 -9.02 6.64
CA PHE A 353 -9.86 -9.82 5.60
C PHE A 353 -10.09 -11.33 5.77
N PRO A 354 -10.07 -12.10 4.66
CA PRO A 354 -10.13 -11.63 3.28
C PRO A 354 -11.56 -11.21 2.86
N TYR A 355 -11.67 -10.38 1.82
CA TYR A 355 -12.93 -9.96 1.22
C TYR A 355 -13.39 -10.95 0.13
N ALA A 356 -14.69 -11.24 0.11
CA ALA A 356 -15.37 -11.90 -0.99
C ALA A 356 -16.74 -11.25 -1.24
N ASP A 357 -17.03 -10.88 -2.48
CA ASP A 357 -18.29 -10.23 -2.84
C ASP A 357 -19.41 -11.23 -3.15
N HIS A 358 -19.05 -12.46 -3.52
CA HIS A 358 -19.96 -13.59 -3.67
C HIS A 358 -19.19 -14.92 -3.65
N GLU A 359 -19.93 -16.02 -3.83
CA GLU A 359 -19.35 -17.37 -3.89
C GLU A 359 -18.26 -17.46 -4.97
N ASN A 360 -17.14 -18.13 -4.66
CA ASN A 360 -16.01 -18.35 -5.56
C ASN A 360 -15.24 -17.08 -6.00
N ALA A 361 -15.49 -15.94 -5.37
CA ALA A 361 -14.84 -14.67 -5.67
C ALA A 361 -14.14 -14.08 -4.44
N TYR A 362 -13.09 -14.74 -3.97
CA TYR A 362 -12.21 -14.17 -2.95
C TYR A 362 -11.19 -13.23 -3.60
N TRP A 363 -11.18 -11.98 -3.13
CA TRP A 363 -10.30 -10.92 -3.63
C TRP A 363 -8.96 -11.01 -2.91
N THR A 364 -8.27 -12.13 -3.07
CA THR A 364 -6.96 -12.37 -2.46
C THR A 364 -5.85 -12.46 -3.51
N GLY A 365 -6.19 -12.32 -4.80
CA GLY A 365 -5.23 -12.30 -5.89
C GLY A 365 -4.41 -11.01 -5.90
N TYR A 366 -5.06 -9.88 -5.64
CA TYR A 366 -4.43 -8.57 -5.61
C TYR A 366 -3.37 -8.39 -4.51
N PHE A 367 -3.38 -9.26 -3.49
CA PHE A 367 -2.29 -9.32 -2.52
C PHE A 367 -0.93 -9.55 -3.21
N THR A 368 -0.91 -10.16 -4.40
CA THR A 368 0.31 -10.45 -5.17
C THR A 368 0.32 -9.87 -6.59
N SER A 369 -0.82 -9.44 -7.16
CA SER A 369 -0.86 -8.84 -8.52
C SER A 369 0.16 -7.70 -8.69
N ARG A 370 0.83 -7.64 -9.84
CA ARG A 370 1.92 -6.66 -10.11
C ARG A 370 3.02 -6.65 -9.03
N PRO A 371 3.66 -7.80 -8.73
CA PRO A 371 4.64 -7.89 -7.64
C PRO A 371 5.91 -7.06 -7.91
N SER A 372 6.21 -6.71 -9.17
CA SER A 372 7.28 -5.77 -9.52
C SER A 372 6.97 -4.35 -9.03
N LEU A 373 5.76 -3.85 -9.27
CA LEU A 373 5.29 -2.55 -8.80
C LEU A 373 5.26 -2.50 -7.27
N LYS A 374 4.72 -3.53 -6.60
CA LYS A 374 4.73 -3.64 -5.13
C LYS A 374 6.15 -3.56 -4.54
N GLY A 375 7.11 -4.26 -5.15
CA GLY A 375 8.52 -4.18 -4.77
C GLY A 375 9.13 -2.79 -5.01
N TYR A 376 8.73 -2.13 -6.11
CA TYR A 376 9.22 -0.79 -6.44
C TYR A 376 8.67 0.26 -5.47
N VAL A 377 7.39 0.21 -5.11
CA VAL A 377 6.78 1.07 -4.08
C VAL A 377 7.50 0.90 -2.75
N ARG A 378 7.73 -0.34 -2.29
CA ARG A 378 8.46 -0.60 -1.03
C ARG A 378 9.88 -0.03 -1.07
N SER A 379 10.60 -0.23 -2.17
CA SER A 379 11.96 0.26 -2.33
C SER A 379 12.04 1.79 -2.34
N MET A 380 11.12 2.44 -3.05
CA MET A 380 11.03 3.89 -3.12
C MET A 380 10.59 4.51 -1.81
N SER A 381 9.74 3.83 -1.04
CA SER A 381 9.34 4.25 0.30
C SER A 381 10.53 4.26 1.28
N GLY A 382 11.30 3.17 1.34
CA GLY A 382 12.53 3.11 2.14
C GLY A 382 13.56 4.16 1.71
N TYR A 383 13.69 4.38 0.39
CA TYR A 383 14.54 5.44 -0.17
C TYR A 383 14.09 6.83 0.24
N TYR A 384 12.78 7.12 0.16
CA TYR A 384 12.20 8.41 0.53
C TYR A 384 12.40 8.74 2.01
N LEU A 385 12.33 7.74 2.90
CA LEU A 385 12.69 7.91 4.30
C LEU A 385 14.15 8.34 4.46
N ALA A 386 15.09 7.67 3.79
CA ALA A 386 16.52 8.02 3.83
C ALA A 386 16.80 9.41 3.22
N ALA A 387 16.16 9.72 2.09
CA ALA A 387 16.34 10.99 1.39
C ALA A 387 15.89 12.19 2.23
N ARG A 388 14.75 12.09 2.92
CA ARG A 388 14.27 13.16 3.82
C ARG A 388 15.17 13.39 5.03
N GLN A 389 15.77 12.33 5.57
CA GLN A 389 16.76 12.45 6.64
C GLN A 389 18.00 13.23 6.17
N LEU A 390 18.54 12.86 5.00
CA LEU A 390 19.71 13.51 4.41
C LEU A 390 19.40 14.97 4.03
N GLU A 391 18.22 15.24 3.48
CA GLU A 391 17.72 16.61 3.21
C GLU A 391 17.68 17.44 4.50
N PHE A 392 17.15 16.88 5.59
CA PHE A 392 17.14 17.52 6.90
C PHE A 392 18.55 17.82 7.43
N PHE A 393 19.51 16.89 7.29
CA PHE A 393 20.88 17.12 7.76
C PHE A 393 21.64 18.18 6.96
N LYS A 394 21.38 18.26 5.65
CA LYS A 394 21.91 19.32 4.78
C LYS A 394 21.24 20.67 5.06
N GLY A 395 19.97 20.65 5.46
CA GLY A 395 19.08 21.81 5.49
C GLY A 395 18.33 21.95 4.16
N ARG A 396 17.01 22.11 4.24
CA ARG A 396 16.13 22.21 3.08
C ARG A 396 16.33 23.54 2.35
N ASP A 397 16.57 23.47 1.05
CA ASP A 397 16.66 24.64 0.16
C ASP A 397 15.40 24.76 -0.69
N SER A 398 14.65 25.85 -0.53
CA SER A 398 13.42 26.10 -1.30
C SER A 398 13.66 26.33 -2.80
N SER A 399 14.90 26.60 -3.21
CA SER A 399 15.28 26.86 -4.61
C SER A 399 15.94 25.66 -5.30
N GLY A 400 16.28 24.62 -4.55
CA GLY A 400 16.95 23.41 -5.05
C GLY A 400 16.01 22.23 -5.28
N PRO A 401 16.55 21.06 -5.70
CA PRO A 401 15.79 19.82 -5.72
C PRO A 401 15.30 19.48 -4.31
N SER A 402 14.14 18.85 -4.22
CA SER A 402 13.55 18.44 -2.94
C SER A 402 13.00 17.02 -3.01
N THR A 403 12.61 16.49 -1.87
CA THR A 403 11.98 15.16 -1.79
C THR A 403 10.48 15.16 -2.13
N ASP A 404 9.89 16.31 -2.49
CA ASP A 404 8.44 16.47 -2.66
C ASP A 404 7.87 15.70 -3.88
N ALA A 405 8.60 15.62 -5.01
CA ALA A 405 8.12 14.89 -6.18
C ALA A 405 7.97 13.39 -5.91
N LEU A 406 8.92 12.80 -5.16
CA LEU A 406 8.80 11.42 -4.71
C LEU A 406 7.67 11.25 -3.68
N ALA A 407 7.43 12.26 -2.86
CA ALA A 407 6.31 12.28 -1.91
C ALA A 407 4.95 12.20 -2.64
N ASP A 408 4.73 13.01 -3.68
CA ASP A 408 3.49 12.98 -4.49
C ASP A 408 3.33 11.63 -5.21
N ALA A 409 4.40 11.14 -5.84
CA ALA A 409 4.37 9.86 -6.56
C ALA A 409 4.07 8.66 -5.63
N LEU A 410 4.72 8.59 -4.46
CA LEU A 410 4.45 7.55 -3.47
C LEU A 410 3.05 7.67 -2.89
N ALA A 411 2.56 8.89 -2.65
CA ALA A 411 1.22 9.11 -2.13
C ALA A 411 0.14 8.63 -3.11
N ILE A 412 0.30 8.93 -4.41
CA ILE A 412 -0.56 8.40 -5.48
C ILE A 412 -0.47 6.87 -5.53
N ALA A 413 0.74 6.31 -5.41
CA ALA A 413 0.95 4.86 -5.48
C ALA A 413 0.27 4.07 -4.35
N GLN A 414 -0.21 4.72 -3.28
CA GLN A 414 -0.97 4.05 -2.22
C GLN A 414 -2.45 3.84 -2.57
N HIS A 415 -2.96 4.47 -3.65
CA HIS A 415 -4.35 4.33 -4.10
C HIS A 415 -4.75 2.86 -4.22
N HIS A 416 -6.03 2.56 -3.98
CA HIS A 416 -6.51 1.18 -3.93
C HIS A 416 -6.52 0.43 -5.27
N ASP A 417 -6.18 1.09 -6.38
CA ASP A 417 -5.84 0.45 -7.67
C ASP A 417 -4.37 0.54 -8.08
N ALA A 418 -3.52 1.21 -7.29
CA ALA A 418 -2.12 1.37 -7.62
C ALA A 418 -1.27 0.22 -7.05
N VAL A 419 -0.82 0.32 -5.79
CA VAL A 419 -0.01 -0.73 -5.17
C VAL A 419 -0.75 -2.06 -5.03
N SER A 420 -2.09 -2.07 -5.08
CA SER A 420 -2.92 -3.28 -5.17
C SER A 420 -2.72 -4.05 -6.47
N GLY A 421 -2.30 -3.38 -7.56
CA GLY A 421 -2.06 -3.98 -8.86
C GLY A 421 -3.34 -4.30 -9.64
N THR A 422 -4.39 -3.48 -9.49
CA THR A 422 -5.73 -3.69 -10.06
C THR A 422 -6.13 -2.64 -11.11
N GLU A 423 -5.18 -1.81 -11.52
CA GLU A 423 -5.27 -0.85 -12.62
C GLU A 423 -4.99 -1.48 -14.00
N ARG A 424 -5.34 -0.76 -15.06
CA ARG A 424 -4.94 -1.10 -16.44
C ARG A 424 -3.44 -0.95 -16.65
N GLN A 425 -2.88 -1.71 -17.59
CA GLN A 425 -1.43 -1.78 -17.81
C GLN A 425 -0.79 -0.42 -18.11
N HIS A 426 -1.46 0.46 -18.86
CA HIS A 426 -0.93 1.79 -19.16
C HIS A 426 -0.96 2.73 -17.94
N VAL A 427 -1.82 2.48 -16.95
CA VAL A 427 -1.87 3.22 -15.69
C VAL A 427 -0.76 2.73 -14.76
N ALA A 428 -0.49 1.41 -14.72
CA ALA A 428 0.69 0.86 -14.05
C ALA A 428 2.00 1.48 -14.59
N ALA A 429 2.08 1.69 -15.90
CA ALA A 429 3.19 2.39 -16.55
C ALA A 429 3.29 3.88 -16.12
N ASP A 430 2.16 4.58 -15.96
CA ASP A 430 2.14 5.96 -15.44
C ASP A 430 2.63 6.02 -13.98
N TYR A 431 2.19 5.09 -13.11
CA TYR A 431 2.67 5.02 -11.73
C TYR A 431 4.18 4.79 -11.65
N THR A 432 4.70 3.82 -12.39
CA THR A 432 6.15 3.55 -12.43
C THR A 432 6.94 4.74 -12.98
N MET A 433 6.42 5.44 -14.00
CA MET A 433 7.03 6.67 -14.52
C MET A 433 7.08 7.79 -13.47
N ARG A 434 5.99 8.02 -12.73
CA ARG A 434 5.96 9.03 -11.65
C ARG A 434 6.95 8.72 -10.54
N LEU A 435 7.01 7.46 -10.10
CA LEU A 435 7.97 7.01 -9.10
C LEU A 435 9.42 7.23 -9.57
N PHE A 436 9.71 6.95 -10.85
CA PHE A 436 11.04 7.18 -11.42
C PHE A 436 11.41 8.68 -11.47
N ILE A 437 10.48 9.54 -11.88
CA ILE A 437 10.69 11.01 -11.89
C ILE A 437 10.97 11.49 -10.46
N GLY A 438 10.14 11.11 -9.49
CA GLY A 438 10.34 11.46 -8.09
C GLY A 438 11.67 10.95 -7.53
N TYR A 439 12.05 9.72 -7.86
CA TYR A 439 13.34 9.14 -7.49
C TYR A 439 14.50 9.97 -8.04
N LYS A 440 14.45 10.42 -9.30
CA LYS A 440 15.53 11.22 -9.89
C LYS A 440 15.73 12.57 -9.22
N GLU A 441 14.66 13.22 -8.79
CA GLU A 441 14.78 14.43 -7.99
C GLU A 441 15.36 14.14 -6.60
N ALA A 442 14.87 13.11 -5.92
CA ALA A 442 15.39 12.69 -4.62
C ALA A 442 16.85 12.21 -4.68
N GLU A 443 17.28 11.59 -5.78
CA GLU A 443 18.66 11.19 -6.04
C GLU A 443 19.60 12.39 -6.02
N ASN A 444 19.21 13.51 -6.61
CA ASN A 444 19.97 14.76 -6.57
C ASN A 444 20.05 15.34 -5.15
N VAL A 445 18.98 15.23 -4.37
CA VAL A 445 18.98 15.63 -2.96
C VAL A 445 19.96 14.78 -2.16
N VAL A 446 19.89 13.45 -2.31
CA VAL A 446 20.81 12.53 -1.63
C VAL A 446 22.26 12.80 -2.02
N ALA A 447 22.56 12.91 -3.32
CA ALA A 447 23.92 13.16 -3.80
C ALA A 447 24.48 14.47 -3.25
N SER A 448 23.71 15.56 -3.33
CA SER A 448 24.15 16.87 -2.81
C SER A 448 24.25 16.91 -1.29
N SER A 449 23.39 16.18 -0.57
CA SER A 449 23.47 16.07 0.90
C SER A 449 24.71 15.31 1.34
N LEU A 450 25.00 14.17 0.69
CA LEU A 450 26.21 13.42 0.96
C LEU A 450 27.46 14.24 0.63
N ALA A 451 27.48 14.97 -0.49
CA ALA A 451 28.61 15.83 -0.85
C ALA A 451 28.91 16.92 0.20
N VAL A 452 27.87 17.51 0.79
CA VAL A 452 28.02 18.48 1.90
C VAL A 452 28.53 17.79 3.17
N LEU A 453 27.94 16.65 3.53
CA LEU A 453 28.30 15.94 4.76
C LEU A 453 29.69 15.27 4.70
N THR A 454 30.18 14.92 3.51
CA THR A 454 31.55 14.40 3.30
C THR A 454 32.58 15.50 3.10
N GLY A 455 32.16 16.77 2.95
CA GLY A 455 33.00 17.91 2.59
C GLY A 455 34.24 18.10 3.49
N PRO A 456 35.25 18.84 3.01
CA PRO A 456 36.57 18.89 3.65
C PRO A 456 36.52 19.43 5.07
N ARG A 457 37.38 18.88 5.93
CA ARG A 457 37.65 19.46 7.26
C ARG A 457 38.19 20.88 7.06
N LEU A 458 37.67 21.85 7.84
CA LEU A 458 37.84 23.32 7.79
C LEU A 458 39.26 23.94 7.60
N ASN A 459 40.30 23.18 7.24
CA ASN A 459 41.67 23.64 7.01
C ASN A 459 42.33 23.14 5.69
N SER A 460 41.60 22.58 4.72
CA SER A 460 42.20 22.30 3.40
C SER A 460 42.24 23.59 2.55
N VAL A 461 43.46 24.00 2.18
CA VAL A 461 43.75 25.19 1.34
C VAL A 461 43.40 24.95 -0.14
N TYR A 462 42.82 23.79 -0.46
CA TYR A 462 42.45 23.40 -1.82
C TYR A 462 40.96 23.68 -2.06
N LYS A 463 40.69 24.52 -3.07
CA LYS A 463 39.39 24.59 -3.74
C LYS A 463 39.16 23.29 -4.50
N ASP A 464 38.90 22.19 -3.79
CA ASP A 464 38.55 20.94 -4.45
C ASP A 464 37.10 21.01 -4.94
N SER A 465 36.85 20.41 -6.10
CA SER A 465 35.52 20.21 -6.67
C SER A 465 34.65 19.45 -5.67
N VAL A 466 33.42 19.92 -5.45
CA VAL A 466 32.41 19.21 -4.65
C VAL A 466 32.30 17.77 -5.18
N PRO A 467 32.39 16.73 -4.32
CA PRO A 467 32.34 15.36 -4.79
C PRO A 467 31.03 15.06 -5.51
N GLU A 468 31.13 14.45 -6.69
CA GLU A 468 29.98 13.98 -7.44
C GLU A 468 29.67 12.53 -7.03
N PHE A 469 28.43 12.30 -6.58
CA PHE A 469 27.96 10.99 -6.17
C PHE A 469 26.94 10.43 -7.15
N GLN A 470 27.15 9.18 -7.54
CA GLN A 470 26.23 8.41 -8.37
C GLN A 470 25.63 7.26 -7.56
N GLN A 471 24.40 6.86 -7.88
CA GLN A 471 23.74 5.71 -7.24
C GLN A 471 23.38 4.65 -8.29
N CYS A 472 23.15 3.42 -7.83
CA CYS A 472 22.89 2.28 -8.70
C CYS A 472 21.55 1.61 -8.35
N PRO A 473 20.42 2.08 -8.90
CA PRO A 473 19.10 1.51 -8.59
C PRO A 473 18.88 0.11 -9.17
N LEU A 474 19.74 -0.34 -10.10
CA LEU A 474 19.62 -1.62 -10.82
C LEU A 474 20.63 -2.68 -10.32
N LEU A 475 21.02 -2.59 -9.05
CA LEU A 475 21.88 -3.59 -8.41
C LEU A 475 21.25 -4.98 -8.37
N ASN A 476 19.92 -5.11 -8.39
CA ASN A 476 19.24 -6.42 -8.44
C ASN A 476 19.65 -7.24 -9.70
N ILE A 477 19.81 -6.57 -10.85
CA ILE A 477 20.23 -7.18 -12.12
C ILE A 477 21.73 -7.00 -12.41
N SER A 478 22.55 -6.73 -11.39
CA SER A 478 24.01 -6.54 -11.52
C SER A 478 24.43 -5.39 -12.44
N TYR A 479 23.65 -4.32 -12.52
CA TYR A 479 24.01 -3.13 -13.30
C TYR A 479 24.34 -1.95 -12.38
N CYS A 480 25.62 -1.56 -12.37
CA CYS A 480 26.12 -0.40 -11.63
C CYS A 480 27.34 0.19 -12.35
N PRO A 481 27.16 1.15 -13.28
CA PRO A 481 28.26 1.70 -14.06
C PRO A 481 29.47 2.19 -13.24
N PRO A 482 29.29 2.88 -12.09
CA PRO A 482 30.43 3.30 -11.25
C PRO A 482 31.30 2.15 -10.76
N SER A 483 30.71 1.03 -10.34
CA SER A 483 31.48 -0.09 -9.78
C SER A 483 32.01 -1.06 -10.84
N GLU A 484 31.47 -0.99 -12.06
CA GLU A 484 31.90 -1.81 -13.20
C GLU A 484 33.05 -1.19 -13.99
N ALA A 485 33.35 0.09 -13.77
CA ALA A 485 34.45 0.80 -14.40
C ALA A 485 35.79 0.08 -14.17
N ASN A 486 36.70 0.16 -15.15
CA ASN A 486 38.03 -0.39 -15.00
C ASN A 486 38.82 0.46 -14.02
N LEU A 487 39.05 -0.08 -12.81
CA LEU A 487 39.96 0.51 -11.83
C LEU A 487 41.40 0.44 -12.36
N THR A 488 42.07 1.59 -12.38
CA THR A 488 43.51 1.71 -12.69
C THR A 488 44.30 1.86 -11.38
N ASP A 489 45.62 1.72 -11.43
CA ASP A 489 46.49 1.93 -10.25
C ASP A 489 46.38 3.35 -9.65
N GLU A 490 45.82 4.30 -10.41
CA GLU A 490 45.68 5.72 -10.04
C GLU A 490 44.25 6.09 -9.60
N LYS A 491 43.26 5.19 -9.78
CA LYS A 491 41.85 5.47 -9.50
C LYS A 491 41.22 4.49 -8.53
N ASN A 492 40.61 5.02 -7.48
CA ASN A 492 39.87 4.25 -6.49
C ASN A 492 38.37 4.48 -6.61
N LEU A 493 37.59 3.43 -6.38
CA LEU A 493 36.15 3.55 -6.20
C LEU A 493 35.86 3.86 -4.74
N VAL A 494 35.30 5.03 -4.48
CA VAL A 494 34.81 5.44 -3.16
C VAL A 494 33.34 5.03 -3.04
N ILE A 495 32.99 4.41 -1.92
CA ILE A 495 31.64 3.94 -1.61
C ILE A 495 31.22 4.55 -0.28
N ILE A 496 30.23 5.43 -0.31
CA ILE A 496 29.54 5.92 0.88
C ILE A 496 28.35 5.01 1.16
N VAL A 497 28.32 4.46 2.37
CA VAL A 497 27.26 3.57 2.83
C VAL A 497 26.49 4.28 3.93
N TYR A 498 25.28 4.76 3.62
CA TYR A 498 24.40 5.46 4.56
C TYR A 498 23.39 4.51 5.20
N ASN A 499 23.23 4.62 6.51
CA ASN A 499 22.30 3.85 7.33
C ASN A 499 21.16 4.75 7.82
N PRO A 500 19.94 4.57 7.29
CA PRO A 500 18.77 5.35 7.71
C PRO A 500 18.17 4.92 9.05
N LEU A 501 18.66 3.84 9.65
CA LEU A 501 18.21 3.38 10.96
C LEU A 501 18.94 4.09 12.08
N ALA A 502 18.25 4.33 13.19
CA ALA A 502 18.83 4.87 14.42
C ALA A 502 19.56 3.82 15.28
N TRP A 503 19.93 2.69 14.66
CA TRP A 503 20.72 1.62 15.26
C TRP A 503 22.02 1.46 14.50
N LYS A 504 23.11 1.09 15.19
CA LYS A 504 24.33 0.64 14.50
C LYS A 504 23.98 -0.58 13.65
N ARG A 505 24.43 -0.59 12.39
CA ARG A 505 24.13 -1.66 11.43
C ARG A 505 25.41 -2.30 10.92
N GLU A 506 25.44 -3.63 10.97
CA GLU A 506 26.47 -4.46 10.34
C GLU A 506 25.80 -5.34 9.28
N GLU A 507 26.27 -5.20 8.04
CA GLU A 507 25.67 -5.86 6.89
C GLU A 507 26.72 -6.14 5.81
N VAL A 508 26.53 -7.22 5.06
CA VAL A 508 27.39 -7.52 3.92
C VAL A 508 26.79 -6.87 2.68
N ILE A 509 27.46 -5.86 2.14
CA ILE A 509 27.06 -5.22 0.89
C ILE A 509 27.68 -5.95 -0.30
N ARG A 510 27.01 -5.92 -1.45
CA ARG A 510 27.44 -6.62 -2.68
C ARG A 510 27.33 -5.66 -3.87
N ILE A 511 28.43 -5.49 -4.60
CA ILE A 511 28.49 -4.64 -5.80
C ILE A 511 29.11 -5.38 -6.99
N PRO A 512 28.66 -5.16 -8.24
CA PRO A 512 29.25 -5.81 -9.41
C PRO A 512 30.58 -5.14 -9.77
N VAL A 513 31.61 -5.95 -10.04
CA VAL A 513 32.97 -5.49 -10.38
C VAL A 513 33.56 -6.29 -11.54
N SER A 514 34.53 -5.70 -12.22
CA SER A 514 35.18 -6.26 -13.42
C SER A 514 36.49 -7.00 -13.14
N SER A 515 37.15 -6.71 -12.01
CA SER A 515 38.48 -7.25 -11.65
C SER A 515 38.40 -8.27 -10.51
N GLU A 516 39.33 -9.23 -10.51
CA GLU A 516 39.55 -10.18 -9.41
C GLU A 516 40.63 -9.71 -8.42
N ASN A 517 41.46 -8.73 -8.81
CA ASN A 517 42.62 -8.27 -8.04
C ASN A 517 42.26 -7.03 -7.21
N LEU A 518 41.29 -7.17 -6.31
CA LEU A 518 40.74 -6.05 -5.53
C LEU A 518 41.08 -6.15 -4.05
N VAL A 519 41.25 -4.99 -3.42
CA VAL A 519 41.28 -4.82 -1.95
C VAL A 519 40.19 -3.84 -1.54
N VAL A 520 39.63 -4.04 -0.34
CA VAL A 520 38.64 -3.13 0.26
C VAL A 520 39.23 -2.51 1.51
N LEU A 521 39.17 -1.19 1.60
CA LEU A 521 39.62 -0.40 2.74
C LEU A 521 38.41 0.21 3.47
N ASP A 522 38.44 0.19 4.80
CA ASP A 522 37.45 0.86 5.64
C ASP A 522 37.71 2.37 5.76
N SER A 523 36.83 3.06 6.48
CA SER A 523 36.92 4.51 6.75
C SER A 523 38.19 4.98 7.48
N ALA A 524 38.98 4.06 8.04
CA ALA A 524 40.27 4.31 8.68
C ALA A 524 41.46 3.92 7.78
N GLY A 525 41.21 3.54 6.52
CA GLY A 525 42.23 3.08 5.59
C GLY A 525 42.75 1.67 5.87
N ARG A 526 42.06 0.89 6.71
CA ARG A 526 42.46 -0.48 7.04
C ARG A 526 41.81 -1.44 6.06
N GLN A 527 42.59 -2.42 5.62
CA GLN A 527 42.07 -3.51 4.80
C GLN A 527 41.07 -4.36 5.60
N ILE A 528 39.94 -4.69 4.97
CA ILE A 528 38.89 -5.56 5.54
C ILE A 528 38.71 -6.85 4.73
N GLU A 529 38.12 -7.86 5.37
CA GLU A 529 37.78 -9.14 4.73
C GLU A 529 36.73 -8.91 3.62
N SER A 530 37.06 -9.37 2.41
CA SER A 530 36.21 -9.27 1.23
C SER A 530 36.19 -10.58 0.45
N GLN A 531 35.07 -10.82 -0.22
CA GLN A 531 34.76 -12.05 -0.96
C GLN A 531 34.31 -11.71 -2.38
N LEU A 532 34.82 -12.43 -3.37
CA LEU A 532 34.36 -12.35 -4.76
C LEU A 532 33.48 -13.55 -5.09
N LEU A 533 32.30 -13.30 -5.65
CA LEU A 533 31.38 -14.33 -6.15
C LEU A 533 31.23 -14.19 -7.66
N PRO A 534 31.42 -15.24 -8.48
CA PRO A 534 31.14 -15.16 -9.91
C PRO A 534 29.68 -14.75 -10.17
N VAL A 535 29.46 -13.88 -11.17
CA VAL A 535 28.09 -13.54 -11.59
C VAL A 535 27.50 -14.74 -12.35
N SER A 536 26.28 -15.15 -11.98
CA SER A 536 25.62 -16.30 -12.62
C SER A 536 25.15 -15.96 -14.05
N ASN A 537 25.04 -16.99 -14.90
CA ASN A 537 24.49 -16.82 -16.25
C ASN A 537 23.06 -16.27 -16.24
N VAL A 538 22.23 -16.67 -15.26
CA VAL A 538 20.87 -16.15 -15.10
C VAL A 538 20.87 -14.64 -14.88
N THR A 539 21.75 -14.16 -14.01
CA THR A 539 21.90 -12.72 -13.75
C THR A 539 22.44 -11.97 -14.97
N LEU A 540 23.41 -12.51 -15.70
CA LEU A 540 23.95 -11.88 -16.92
C LEU A 540 22.89 -11.76 -18.03
N LEU A 541 22.08 -12.80 -18.24
CA LEU A 541 20.97 -12.76 -19.19
C LEU A 541 19.91 -11.74 -18.78
N SER A 542 19.56 -11.71 -17.49
CA SER A 542 18.62 -10.72 -16.95
C SER A 542 19.14 -9.29 -17.16
N LYS A 543 20.42 -9.03 -16.86
CA LYS A 543 21.10 -7.75 -17.10
C LYS A 543 20.99 -7.32 -18.55
N SER A 544 21.40 -8.19 -19.48
CA SER A 544 21.43 -7.85 -20.91
C SER A 544 20.06 -7.47 -21.45
N TYR A 545 19.00 -8.14 -21.00
CA TYR A 545 17.63 -7.87 -21.45
C TYR A 545 17.06 -6.62 -20.77
N HIS A 546 17.08 -6.57 -19.44
CA HIS A 546 16.39 -5.53 -18.68
C HIS A 546 17.08 -4.17 -18.74
N VAL A 547 18.42 -4.10 -18.84
CA VAL A 547 19.11 -2.81 -19.05
C VAL A 547 18.66 -2.17 -20.36
N LYS A 548 18.51 -2.97 -21.43
CA LYS A 548 18.01 -2.49 -22.71
C LYS A 548 16.54 -2.07 -22.63
N ALA A 549 15.70 -2.82 -21.91
CA ALA A 549 14.31 -2.47 -21.71
C ALA A 549 14.13 -1.17 -20.91
N TYR A 550 14.88 -0.99 -19.82
CA TYR A 550 14.71 0.14 -18.91
C TYR A 550 15.42 1.40 -19.39
N LEU A 551 16.63 1.28 -19.96
CA LEU A 551 17.49 2.41 -20.29
C LEU A 551 17.65 2.63 -21.80
N GLY A 552 17.14 1.73 -22.65
CA GLY A 552 17.30 1.83 -24.10
C GLY A 552 18.72 1.56 -24.63
N ILE A 553 19.66 1.20 -23.75
CA ILE A 553 21.07 0.97 -24.08
C ILE A 553 21.48 -0.49 -23.86
N SER A 554 22.47 -0.95 -24.63
CA SER A 554 23.08 -2.26 -24.38
C SER A 554 24.06 -2.17 -23.21
N ALA A 555 23.97 -3.10 -22.26
CA ALA A 555 24.95 -3.19 -21.19
C ALA A 555 26.34 -3.52 -21.76
N SER A 556 27.35 -2.67 -21.50
CA SER A 556 28.75 -2.99 -21.75
C SER A 556 29.21 -3.98 -20.69
N SER A 557 29.12 -5.29 -20.97
CA SER A 557 29.42 -6.36 -20.01
C SER A 557 30.90 -6.37 -19.58
N LEU A 558 31.22 -5.65 -18.50
CA LEU A 558 32.52 -5.74 -17.81
C LEU A 558 32.43 -6.44 -16.45
N ALA A 559 31.27 -6.42 -15.77
CA ALA A 559 31.09 -7.11 -14.50
C ALA A 559 31.26 -8.64 -14.63
N ARG A 560 32.20 -9.21 -13.87
CA ARG A 560 32.46 -10.66 -13.80
C ARG A 560 32.20 -11.24 -12.41
N TYR A 561 32.27 -10.39 -11.38
CA TYR A 561 32.12 -10.81 -9.99
C TYR A 561 31.20 -9.86 -9.23
N TRP A 562 30.59 -10.38 -8.17
CA TRP A 562 30.10 -9.59 -7.05
C TRP A 562 31.21 -9.48 -6.01
N LEU A 563 31.62 -8.25 -5.69
CA LEU A 563 32.45 -7.97 -4.53
C LEU A 563 31.56 -7.82 -3.31
N ALA A 564 31.73 -8.69 -2.33
CA ALA A 564 31.05 -8.70 -1.05
C ALA A 564 32.01 -8.29 0.07
N PHE A 565 31.59 -7.39 0.96
CA PHE A 565 32.35 -7.02 2.16
C PHE A 565 31.43 -6.55 3.29
N SER A 566 31.89 -6.67 4.53
CA SER A 566 31.10 -6.24 5.69
C SER A 566 31.23 -4.72 5.90
N ALA A 567 30.09 -4.03 5.84
CA ALA A 567 29.96 -2.63 6.20
C ALA A 567 29.44 -2.51 7.65
N SER A 568 30.18 -1.78 8.49
CA SER A 568 29.74 -1.32 9.80
C SER A 568 29.43 0.17 9.72
N VAL A 569 28.16 0.52 9.90
CA VAL A 569 27.65 1.87 9.67
C VAL A 569 27.00 2.41 10.95
N PRO A 570 27.33 3.64 11.39
CA PRO A 570 26.72 4.24 12.57
C PRO A 570 25.21 4.49 12.37
N PRO A 571 24.46 4.72 13.47
CA PRO A 571 23.05 5.08 13.38
C PRO A 571 22.86 6.45 12.72
N LEU A 572 21.82 6.61 11.89
CA LEU A 572 21.49 7.84 11.15
C LEU A 572 22.74 8.52 10.58
N GLY A 573 23.52 7.75 9.83
CA GLY A 573 24.90 8.11 9.54
C GLY A 573 25.50 7.31 8.40
N PHE A 574 26.75 7.61 8.03
CA PHE A 574 27.45 6.89 6.99
C PHE A 574 28.88 6.49 7.39
N SER A 575 29.39 5.49 6.66
CA SER A 575 30.79 5.09 6.65
C SER A 575 31.28 5.04 5.20
N THR A 576 32.52 5.45 4.98
CA THR A 576 33.19 5.41 3.67
C THR A 576 34.04 4.15 3.54
N TYR A 577 34.03 3.55 2.36
CA TYR A 577 34.89 2.45 1.96
C TYR A 577 35.57 2.79 0.64
N ALA A 578 36.77 2.26 0.42
CA ALA A 578 37.47 2.40 -0.85
C ALA A 578 37.79 1.03 -1.44
N VAL A 579 37.59 0.88 -2.75
CA VAL A 579 37.95 -0.31 -3.51
C VAL A 579 39.03 0.07 -4.52
N SER A 580 40.16 -0.64 -4.48
CA SER A 580 41.32 -0.38 -5.33
C SER A 580 41.93 -1.68 -5.85
N ILE A 581 42.81 -1.57 -6.84
CA ILE A 581 43.63 -2.70 -7.28
C ILE A 581 44.63 -3.06 -6.18
N ALA A 582 44.74 -4.35 -5.86
CA ALA A 582 45.63 -4.84 -4.82
C ALA A 582 47.10 -4.73 -5.25
N LYS A 583 47.94 -4.14 -4.40
CA LYS A 583 49.40 -4.07 -4.61
C LYS A 583 50.05 -5.42 -4.30
N SER A 584 51.29 -5.63 -4.78
CA SER A 584 51.99 -6.93 -4.68
C SER A 584 52.18 -7.46 -3.25
N SER A 585 52.12 -6.61 -2.23
CA SER A 585 52.24 -6.95 -0.81
C SER A 585 50.91 -7.13 -0.06
N GLU A 586 49.76 -6.88 -0.69
CA GLU A 586 48.44 -6.87 -0.05
C GLU A 586 47.70 -8.21 -0.23
N SER A 587 46.92 -8.61 0.77
CA SER A 587 46.01 -9.74 0.62
C SER A 587 44.89 -9.37 -0.36
N ARG A 588 44.61 -10.22 -1.34
CA ARG A 588 43.53 -9.95 -2.30
C ARG A 588 42.18 -10.42 -1.76
N SER A 589 41.10 -9.88 -2.33
CA SER A 589 39.75 -10.39 -2.08
C SER A 589 39.66 -11.89 -2.38
N VAL A 590 39.03 -12.65 -1.49
CA VAL A 590 38.99 -14.11 -1.60
C VAL A 590 37.94 -14.52 -2.63
N VAL A 591 38.36 -15.18 -3.71
CA VAL A 591 37.43 -15.76 -4.69
C VAL A 591 36.74 -16.97 -4.06
N SER A 592 35.41 -16.97 -4.12
CA SER A 592 34.59 -18.05 -3.56
C SER A 592 34.91 -19.39 -4.22
N THR A 593 35.06 -20.42 -3.41
CA THR A 593 35.36 -21.77 -3.88
C THR A 593 34.09 -22.47 -4.34
N LEU A 594 34.18 -23.13 -5.50
CA LEU A 594 33.12 -23.97 -6.01
C LEU A 594 33.15 -25.32 -5.29
N TYR A 595 32.07 -25.66 -4.58
CA TYR A 595 31.89 -26.97 -3.97
C TYR A 595 31.04 -27.87 -4.88
N SER A 596 31.55 -29.06 -5.20
CA SER A 596 30.83 -30.07 -5.98
C SER A 596 30.29 -31.17 -5.06
N PRO A 597 28.97 -31.24 -4.80
CA PRO A 597 28.38 -32.24 -3.89
C PRO A 597 28.58 -33.68 -4.36
N LYS A 598 28.70 -33.92 -5.67
CA LYS A 598 28.87 -35.26 -6.29
C LYS A 598 30.13 -36.02 -5.86
N GLN A 599 31.06 -35.37 -5.15
CA GLN A 599 32.28 -36.00 -4.61
C GLN A 599 32.14 -36.44 -3.14
N SER A 600 31.00 -36.16 -2.50
CA SER A 600 30.71 -36.56 -1.11
C SER A 600 30.13 -37.98 -1.04
N THR A 601 30.54 -38.76 -0.04
CA THR A 601 29.94 -40.07 0.29
C THR A 601 28.71 -39.96 1.20
N SER A 602 28.41 -38.75 1.71
CA SER A 602 27.26 -38.48 2.57
C SER A 602 26.02 -38.13 1.73
N GLU A 603 24.84 -38.59 2.15
CA GLU A 603 23.54 -38.28 1.51
C GLU A 603 23.15 -36.79 1.59
N THR A 604 23.77 -36.03 2.50
CA THR A 604 23.53 -34.59 2.66
C THR A 604 24.83 -33.81 2.73
N PHE A 605 24.78 -32.53 2.38
CA PHE A 605 25.90 -31.61 2.57
C PHE A 605 25.44 -30.35 3.32
N GLU A 606 26.40 -29.73 4.02
CA GLU A 606 26.18 -28.58 4.88
C GLU A 606 26.55 -27.27 4.18
N VAL A 607 25.75 -26.23 4.43
CA VAL A 607 25.93 -24.85 3.97
C VAL A 607 25.82 -23.90 5.15
N GLY A 608 26.78 -22.97 5.29
CA GLY A 608 26.82 -22.00 6.38
C GLY A 608 28.05 -22.19 7.27
N GLN A 609 28.88 -21.15 7.36
CA GLN A 609 30.08 -21.13 8.20
C GLN A 609 29.83 -20.53 9.60
N GLY A 610 28.67 -19.89 9.79
CA GLY A 610 28.26 -19.25 11.04
C GLY A 610 27.51 -20.18 11.99
N ASN A 611 26.65 -19.58 12.82
CA ASN A 611 25.78 -20.31 13.73
C ASN A 611 24.64 -21.03 13.00
N LEU A 612 24.13 -20.41 11.94
CA LEU A 612 23.14 -21.00 11.05
C LEU A 612 23.81 -21.95 10.07
N LYS A 613 23.25 -23.16 9.99
CA LYS A 613 23.62 -24.23 9.07
C LYS A 613 22.37 -24.80 8.40
N LEU A 614 22.42 -24.92 7.09
CA LEU A 614 21.39 -25.55 6.28
C LEU A 614 21.94 -26.86 5.70
N PHE A 615 21.10 -27.89 5.66
CA PHE A 615 21.46 -29.20 5.10
C PHE A 615 20.63 -29.47 3.86
N TYR A 616 21.32 -29.85 2.79
CA TYR A 616 20.73 -30.17 1.50
C TYR A 616 21.04 -31.60 1.10
N THR A 617 20.12 -32.26 0.38
CA THR A 617 20.40 -33.58 -0.21
C THR A 617 21.40 -33.48 -1.36
N THR A 618 22.32 -34.43 -1.47
CA THR A 618 23.37 -34.40 -2.52
C THR A 618 22.86 -34.71 -3.92
N ASP A 619 21.76 -35.45 -4.02
CA ASP A 619 21.15 -35.94 -5.27
C ASP A 619 20.20 -34.92 -5.90
N GLU A 620 19.29 -34.37 -5.11
CA GLU A 620 18.20 -33.49 -5.54
C GLU A 620 18.42 -32.02 -5.15
N GLY A 621 19.37 -31.73 -4.25
CA GLY A 621 19.62 -30.37 -3.78
C GLY A 621 18.44 -29.77 -3.01
N LYS A 622 17.65 -30.61 -2.31
CA LYS A 622 16.51 -30.17 -1.51
C LYS A 622 16.96 -29.82 -0.10
N LEU A 623 16.47 -28.70 0.44
CA LEU A 623 16.65 -28.36 1.85
C LEU A 623 15.88 -29.40 2.69
N THR A 624 16.53 -29.96 3.71
CA THR A 624 15.91 -30.97 4.59
C THR A 624 15.97 -30.61 6.06
N ARG A 625 17.00 -29.85 6.47
CA ARG A 625 17.20 -29.50 7.88
C ARG A 625 17.78 -28.11 8.05
N TYR A 626 17.26 -27.42 9.05
CA TYR A 626 17.72 -26.13 9.55
C TYR A 626 18.33 -26.34 10.93
N THR A 627 19.52 -25.81 11.17
CA THR A 627 20.17 -25.85 12.49
C THR A 627 20.76 -24.50 12.81
N ASN A 628 20.46 -23.99 14.00
CA ASN A 628 21.08 -22.79 14.51
C ASN A 628 21.65 -23.05 15.90
N ARG A 629 22.98 -22.94 16.01
CA ARG A 629 23.73 -23.25 17.23
C ARG A 629 23.55 -22.19 18.32
N ARG A 630 23.20 -20.96 17.96
CA ARG A 630 23.09 -19.83 18.89
C ARG A 630 21.78 -19.86 19.66
N ASN A 631 20.68 -20.13 18.98
CA ASN A 631 19.35 -20.25 19.59
C ASN A 631 18.99 -21.71 19.94
N LEU A 632 19.92 -22.65 19.73
CA LEU A 632 19.78 -24.08 20.05
C LEU A 632 18.61 -24.77 19.31
N VAL A 633 18.33 -24.35 18.08
CA VAL A 633 17.26 -24.92 17.25
C VAL A 633 17.82 -25.93 16.26
N THR A 634 17.15 -27.08 16.16
CA THR A 634 17.31 -28.02 15.04
C THR A 634 15.92 -28.48 14.60
N ALA A 635 15.57 -28.22 13.35
CA ALA A 635 14.23 -28.52 12.82
C ALA A 635 14.31 -29.08 11.41
N LEU A 636 13.34 -29.94 11.07
CA LEU A 636 13.06 -30.30 9.69
C LEU A 636 12.51 -29.07 8.97
N ALA A 637 13.07 -28.77 7.81
CA ALA A 637 12.66 -27.67 6.97
C ALA A 637 12.84 -28.07 5.53
N GLU A 638 11.75 -28.08 4.77
CA GLU A 638 11.74 -28.33 3.34
C GLU A 638 11.21 -27.10 2.62
N GLN A 639 11.77 -26.81 1.44
CA GLN A 639 11.29 -25.75 0.58
C GLN A 639 11.02 -26.29 -0.82
N SER A 640 9.86 -25.94 -1.37
CA SER A 640 9.45 -26.33 -2.71
C SER A 640 8.69 -25.21 -3.42
N TYR A 641 8.59 -25.34 -4.74
CA TYR A 641 7.79 -24.45 -5.58
C TYR A 641 6.61 -25.20 -6.19
N SER A 642 5.47 -24.54 -6.23
CA SER A 642 4.25 -25.00 -6.89
C SER A 642 3.62 -23.83 -7.64
N TYR A 643 2.61 -24.09 -8.47
CA TYR A 643 1.72 -23.06 -8.94
C TYR A 643 0.27 -23.51 -8.84
N TYR A 644 -0.63 -22.55 -8.64
CA TYR A 644 -2.05 -22.75 -8.90
C TYR A 644 -2.34 -22.42 -10.35
N SER A 645 -3.11 -23.28 -11.01
CA SER A 645 -3.69 -22.91 -12.30
C SER A 645 -4.88 -22.00 -12.06
N GLY A 646 -4.92 -20.84 -12.72
CA GLY A 646 -6.05 -19.92 -12.63
C GLY A 646 -7.31 -20.54 -13.25
N TYR A 647 -8.44 -20.48 -12.55
CA TYR A 647 -9.72 -20.91 -13.12
C TYR A 647 -10.13 -19.94 -14.23
N ASN A 648 -10.41 -20.45 -15.43
CA ASN A 648 -10.74 -19.63 -16.61
C ASN A 648 -12.20 -19.13 -16.63
N GLY A 649 -13.04 -19.56 -15.68
CA GLY A 649 -14.48 -19.40 -15.77
C GLY A 649 -15.12 -20.51 -16.63
N THR A 650 -16.42 -20.74 -16.47
CA THR A 650 -17.23 -21.60 -17.36
C THR A 650 -18.57 -20.92 -17.65
N ASP A 651 -19.29 -21.38 -18.68
CA ASP A 651 -20.65 -20.92 -19.00
C ASP A 651 -21.67 -21.04 -17.83
N ARG A 652 -21.32 -21.82 -16.80
CA ARG A 652 -22.16 -22.03 -15.60
C ARG A 652 -21.66 -21.27 -14.37
N VAL A 653 -20.36 -21.03 -14.23
CA VAL A 653 -19.76 -20.24 -13.16
C VAL A 653 -18.69 -19.33 -13.76
N PHE A 654 -19.10 -18.11 -14.11
CA PHE A 654 -18.31 -17.16 -14.89
C PHE A 654 -17.06 -16.62 -14.19
N GLN A 655 -16.97 -16.71 -12.86
CA GLN A 655 -15.87 -16.08 -12.11
C GLN A 655 -14.49 -16.67 -12.49
N ALA A 656 -13.65 -15.91 -13.17
CA ALA A 656 -12.26 -16.29 -13.43
C ALA A 656 -11.33 -15.84 -12.29
N SER A 657 -10.10 -16.37 -12.27
CA SER A 657 -8.99 -15.73 -11.55
C SER A 657 -8.50 -14.54 -12.38
N GLY A 658 -8.23 -13.39 -11.75
CA GLY A 658 -7.84 -12.15 -12.41
C GLY A 658 -6.99 -11.23 -11.52
N ALA A 659 -6.97 -9.93 -11.80
CA ALA A 659 -6.18 -8.97 -11.05
C ALA A 659 -6.60 -8.88 -9.57
N TYR A 660 -7.91 -8.96 -9.28
CA TYR A 660 -8.49 -8.91 -7.95
C TYR A 660 -8.63 -10.31 -7.35
N VAL A 661 -9.30 -11.20 -8.08
CA VAL A 661 -9.77 -12.49 -7.59
C VAL A 661 -8.70 -13.55 -7.74
N PHE A 662 -8.52 -14.35 -6.70
CA PHE A 662 -7.77 -15.60 -6.75
C PHE A 662 -8.76 -16.76 -6.73
N ARG A 663 -8.85 -17.49 -7.85
CA ARG A 663 -9.69 -18.69 -7.96
C ARG A 663 -8.86 -19.85 -8.54
N PRO A 664 -8.24 -20.68 -7.68
CA PRO A 664 -7.41 -21.79 -8.15
C PRO A 664 -8.26 -22.94 -8.72
N ASN A 665 -7.78 -23.57 -9.79
CA ASN A 665 -8.37 -24.75 -10.45
C ASN A 665 -7.56 -26.05 -10.23
N GLY A 666 -6.54 -26.01 -9.39
CA GLY A 666 -5.63 -27.11 -9.14
C GLY A 666 -4.27 -26.62 -8.68
N THR A 667 -3.53 -27.49 -8.00
CA THR A 667 -2.17 -27.22 -7.50
C THR A 667 -1.19 -28.13 -8.24
N PHE A 668 -0.14 -27.56 -8.80
CA PHE A 668 0.83 -28.30 -9.61
C PHE A 668 2.24 -28.05 -9.09
N PRO A 669 3.00 -29.10 -8.73
CA PRO A 669 4.38 -28.93 -8.29
C PRO A 669 5.25 -28.48 -9.47
N ILE A 670 6.14 -27.52 -9.23
CA ILE A 670 7.16 -27.12 -10.20
C ILE A 670 8.35 -28.07 -10.03
N LYS A 671 8.59 -28.89 -11.05
CA LYS A 671 9.65 -29.92 -11.02
C LYS A 671 10.93 -29.42 -11.70
N PRO A 672 12.10 -29.85 -11.22
CA PRO A 672 13.37 -29.75 -11.93
C PRO A 672 13.28 -30.30 -13.35
N GLU A 673 13.45 -29.44 -14.36
CA GLU A 673 13.68 -29.86 -15.74
C GLU A 673 15.16 -30.22 -15.91
N ASN A 674 15.44 -31.51 -16.03
CA ASN A 674 16.79 -32.10 -16.06
C ASN A 674 17.54 -31.99 -14.72
N HIS A 675 18.44 -32.95 -14.42
CA HIS A 675 19.30 -32.92 -13.23
C HIS A 675 20.40 -31.85 -13.38
N VAL A 676 20.03 -30.57 -13.48
CA VAL A 676 20.99 -29.46 -13.44
C VAL A 676 21.67 -29.52 -12.06
N PRO A 677 22.99 -29.75 -11.99
CA PRO A 677 23.68 -29.82 -10.71
C PRO A 677 23.54 -28.50 -9.98
N LEU A 678 23.17 -28.55 -8.70
CA LEU A 678 23.21 -27.39 -7.83
C LEU A 678 24.63 -26.81 -7.78
N THR A 679 24.76 -25.49 -7.73
CA THR A 679 26.04 -24.80 -7.60
C THR A 679 26.18 -24.23 -6.20
N VAL A 680 27.20 -24.67 -5.46
CA VAL A 680 27.48 -24.17 -4.09
C VAL A 680 28.76 -23.36 -4.11
N LEU A 681 28.65 -22.11 -3.69
CA LEU A 681 29.78 -21.21 -3.51
C LEU A 681 30.05 -21.07 -2.01
N ARG A 682 31.30 -21.30 -1.59
CA ARG A 682 31.74 -21.09 -0.22
C ARG A 682 32.80 -20.01 -0.14
N GLY A 683 32.62 -19.07 0.77
CA GLY A 683 33.60 -18.02 1.01
C GLY A 683 33.52 -17.43 2.41
N PRO A 684 34.43 -16.51 2.76
CA PRO A 684 34.64 -16.13 4.16
C PRO A 684 33.49 -15.33 4.79
N LEU A 685 32.63 -14.69 3.99
CA LEU A 685 31.53 -13.85 4.46
C LEU A 685 30.17 -14.52 4.30
N LEU A 686 29.96 -15.26 3.22
CA LEU A 686 28.73 -16.01 2.96
C LEU A 686 28.97 -17.26 2.12
N ASP A 687 28.04 -18.21 2.27
CA ASP A 687 27.85 -19.31 1.34
C ASP A 687 26.57 -19.08 0.51
N GLU A 688 26.57 -19.49 -0.76
CA GLU A 688 25.41 -19.44 -1.66
C GLU A 688 25.09 -20.82 -2.24
N VAL A 689 23.80 -21.17 -2.30
CA VAL A 689 23.28 -22.33 -3.03
C VAL A 689 22.45 -21.83 -4.19
N HIS A 690 22.91 -22.05 -5.40
CA HIS A 690 22.23 -21.69 -6.64
C HIS A 690 21.47 -22.90 -7.17
N GLN A 691 20.17 -22.74 -7.35
CA GLN A 691 19.25 -23.78 -7.78
C GLN A 691 18.50 -23.29 -9.02
N GLN A 692 18.72 -23.96 -10.15
CA GLN A 692 17.86 -23.82 -11.31
C GLN A 692 16.68 -24.79 -11.16
N VAL A 693 15.55 -24.28 -10.71
CA VAL A 693 14.36 -25.10 -10.43
C VAL A 693 13.68 -25.51 -11.73
N ASN A 694 13.64 -24.65 -12.75
CA ASN A 694 13.32 -25.02 -14.12
C ASN A 694 13.85 -23.94 -15.09
N THR A 695 13.35 -23.92 -16.33
CA THR A 695 13.74 -22.95 -17.36
C THR A 695 13.37 -21.49 -17.06
N TRP A 696 12.38 -21.22 -16.20
CA TRP A 696 11.88 -19.88 -15.89
C TRP A 696 11.84 -19.57 -14.38
N LEU A 697 12.38 -20.45 -13.55
CA LEU A 697 12.45 -20.30 -12.09
C LEU A 697 13.86 -20.63 -11.60
N HIS A 698 14.50 -19.63 -11.01
CA HIS A 698 15.81 -19.74 -10.39
C HIS A 698 15.76 -19.23 -8.94
N GLN A 699 16.50 -19.89 -8.06
CA GLN A 699 16.60 -19.53 -6.65
C GLN A 699 18.08 -19.48 -6.21
N VAL A 700 18.41 -18.49 -5.38
CA VAL A 700 19.66 -18.46 -4.62
C VAL A 700 19.35 -18.41 -3.14
N THR A 701 19.78 -19.43 -2.39
CA THR A 701 19.77 -19.37 -0.92
C THR A 701 21.11 -18.87 -0.42
N ARG A 702 21.13 -17.81 0.37
CA ARG A 702 22.34 -17.22 0.96
C ARG A 702 22.35 -17.42 2.46
N VAL A 703 23.49 -17.90 2.97
CA VAL A 703 23.75 -18.04 4.41
C VAL A 703 24.95 -17.17 4.75
N TYR A 704 24.68 -15.99 5.29
CA TYR A 704 25.72 -15.06 5.75
C TYR A 704 26.29 -15.53 7.09
N LYS A 705 27.62 -15.54 7.22
CA LYS A 705 28.33 -16.00 8.42
C LYS A 705 27.89 -15.27 9.70
N GLY A 706 27.58 -13.97 9.59
CA GLY A 706 27.15 -13.12 10.70
C GLY A 706 25.64 -13.01 10.90
N LYS A 707 24.81 -13.72 10.12
CA LYS A 707 23.35 -13.64 10.22
C LYS A 707 22.76 -14.99 10.64
N GLU A 708 21.66 -14.92 11.36
CA GLU A 708 20.97 -16.07 11.98
C GLU A 708 19.72 -16.49 11.19
N HIS A 709 19.61 -16.05 9.93
CA HIS A 709 18.49 -16.34 9.03
C HIS A 709 19.03 -16.67 7.63
N ALA A 710 18.23 -17.38 6.85
CA ALA A 710 18.51 -17.61 5.43
C ALA A 710 17.84 -16.51 4.60
N GLU A 711 18.57 -15.94 3.64
CA GLU A 711 17.99 -15.10 2.58
C GLU A 711 17.74 -15.98 1.36
N VAL A 712 16.52 -15.95 0.82
CA VAL A 712 16.16 -16.67 -0.39
C VAL A 712 15.76 -15.67 -1.46
N GLU A 713 16.59 -15.54 -2.48
CA GLU A 713 16.31 -14.72 -3.66
C GLU A 713 15.70 -15.58 -4.75
N PHE A 714 14.51 -15.20 -5.22
CA PHE A 714 13.82 -15.86 -6.32
C PHE A 714 13.91 -15.00 -7.58
N THR A 715 13.99 -15.65 -8.74
CA THR A 715 13.82 -15.04 -10.06
C THR A 715 12.80 -15.87 -10.83
N ILE A 716 11.59 -15.32 -11.02
CA ILE A 716 10.44 -16.02 -11.59
C ILE A 716 10.02 -15.30 -12.87
N GLY A 717 10.10 -16.00 -13.99
CA GLY A 717 9.55 -15.60 -15.27
C GLY A 717 10.58 -15.63 -16.42
N PRO A 718 10.13 -15.59 -17.68
CA PRO A 718 8.73 -15.42 -18.10
C PRO A 718 7.85 -16.62 -17.73
N ILE A 719 6.74 -16.38 -17.04
CA ILE A 719 5.80 -17.47 -16.71
C ILE A 719 5.16 -17.94 -18.02
N PRO A 720 5.30 -19.23 -18.40
CA PRO A 720 4.75 -19.72 -19.65
C PRO A 720 3.23 -19.79 -19.57
N VAL A 721 2.55 -19.30 -20.61
CA VAL A 721 1.08 -19.36 -20.75
C VAL A 721 0.63 -19.87 -22.12
N ASP A 722 1.58 -20.27 -22.97
CA ASP A 722 1.32 -20.82 -24.32
C ASP A 722 0.57 -22.16 -24.28
N ASP A 723 0.53 -22.80 -23.11
CA ASP A 723 -0.27 -23.98 -22.82
C ASP A 723 -1.75 -23.67 -22.56
N GLY A 724 -2.15 -22.40 -22.59
CA GLY A 724 -3.54 -21.96 -22.40
C GLY A 724 -3.97 -21.89 -20.92
N PHE A 725 -3.04 -21.96 -19.97
CA PHE A 725 -3.34 -21.89 -18.54
C PHE A 725 -2.58 -20.77 -17.84
N GLY A 726 -3.33 -19.88 -17.16
CA GLY A 726 -2.77 -18.93 -16.21
C GLY A 726 -2.14 -19.63 -15.01
N LYS A 727 -1.05 -19.07 -14.47
CA LYS A 727 -0.27 -19.66 -13.38
C LYS A 727 0.02 -18.64 -12.29
N GLU A 728 -0.19 -19.06 -11.05
CA GLU A 728 0.04 -18.27 -9.84
C GLU A 728 1.07 -19.01 -9.00
N VAL A 729 2.31 -18.53 -9.03
CA VAL A 729 3.51 -19.25 -8.55
C VAL A 729 3.69 -19.02 -7.05
N ILE A 730 3.89 -20.11 -6.32
CA ILE A 730 4.05 -20.11 -4.88
C ILE A 730 5.35 -20.79 -4.44
N THR A 731 5.92 -20.32 -3.33
CA THR A 731 6.91 -21.06 -2.55
C THR A 731 6.24 -21.63 -1.30
N GLN A 732 6.58 -22.87 -0.95
CA GLN A 732 6.06 -23.56 0.22
C GLN A 732 7.22 -23.94 1.13
N ILE A 733 7.08 -23.68 2.42
CA ILE A 733 8.05 -24.01 3.47
C ILE A 733 7.36 -24.97 4.43
N SER A 734 7.77 -26.24 4.41
CA SER A 734 7.18 -27.31 5.19
C SER A 734 8.08 -27.69 6.36
N THR A 735 7.47 -27.90 7.53
CA THR A 735 8.13 -28.31 8.77
C THR A 735 7.30 -29.38 9.48
N ALA A 736 7.84 -29.94 10.56
CA ALA A 736 7.13 -30.92 11.39
C ALA A 736 6.26 -30.30 12.50
N LEU A 737 6.07 -28.97 12.50
CA LEU A 737 5.35 -28.27 13.57
C LEU A 737 3.87 -28.65 13.57
N ASN A 738 3.32 -28.90 14.76
CA ASN A 738 1.88 -29.08 14.94
C ASN A 738 1.21 -27.72 15.24
N THR A 739 0.81 -27.03 14.18
CA THR A 739 0.30 -25.65 14.25
C THR A 739 -1.21 -25.56 14.52
N ASN A 740 -1.92 -26.68 14.52
CA ASN A 740 -3.37 -26.77 14.79
C ASN A 740 -4.18 -25.70 14.04
N LYS A 741 -4.05 -25.67 12.70
CA LYS A 741 -4.69 -24.73 11.76
C LYS A 741 -4.35 -23.25 11.96
N THR A 742 -3.48 -22.90 12.90
CA THR A 742 -3.21 -21.53 13.31
C THR A 742 -1.94 -20.99 12.65
N PHE A 743 -2.03 -19.78 12.13
CA PHE A 743 -0.89 -19.02 11.61
C PHE A 743 -1.10 -17.52 11.87
N TYR A 744 -0.10 -16.70 11.63
CA TYR A 744 -0.15 -15.27 11.96
C TYR A 744 0.39 -14.44 10.80
N THR A 745 -0.35 -13.42 10.39
CA THR A 745 0.08 -12.45 9.36
C THR A 745 0.01 -11.03 9.91
N ASP A 746 0.89 -10.16 9.43
CA ASP A 746 0.89 -8.76 9.86
C ASP A 746 -0.30 -7.95 9.29
N SER A 747 -0.66 -6.86 9.96
CA SER A 747 -1.54 -5.81 9.42
C SER A 747 -0.66 -4.63 9.02
N ASN A 748 -0.52 -4.38 7.71
CA ASN A 748 0.25 -3.27 7.13
C ASN A 748 1.68 -3.08 7.69
N GLY A 749 2.33 -4.17 8.12
CA GLY A 749 3.66 -4.15 8.73
C GLY A 749 3.70 -3.94 10.26
N ARG A 750 2.56 -3.86 10.94
CA ARG A 750 2.46 -3.72 12.41
C ARG A 750 1.97 -4.98 13.10
N ASP A 751 0.77 -4.97 13.68
CA ASP A 751 0.24 -6.03 14.55
C ASP A 751 0.16 -7.37 13.82
N PHE A 752 0.57 -8.47 14.48
CA PHE A 752 0.33 -9.82 13.95
C PHE A 752 -1.06 -10.31 14.35
N ILE A 753 -1.90 -10.57 13.35
CA ILE A 753 -3.25 -11.08 13.52
C ILE A 753 -3.24 -12.60 13.45
N LYS A 754 -3.82 -13.24 14.46
CA LYS A 754 -4.04 -14.69 14.49
C LYS A 754 -5.06 -15.08 13.44
N ARG A 755 -4.67 -15.96 12.52
CA ARG A 755 -5.50 -16.57 11.48
C ARG A 755 -5.75 -18.03 11.83
N ILE A 756 -6.95 -18.52 11.54
CA ILE A 756 -7.31 -19.93 11.69
C ILE A 756 -7.88 -20.38 10.35
N ARG A 757 -7.26 -21.40 9.76
CA ARG A 757 -7.68 -21.98 8.48
C ARG A 757 -9.14 -22.44 8.55
N ASP A 758 -9.93 -22.04 7.55
CA ASP A 758 -11.37 -22.31 7.40
C ASP A 758 -12.24 -21.80 8.56
N TYR A 759 -11.85 -20.67 9.17
CA TYR A 759 -12.59 -20.08 10.29
C TYR A 759 -12.74 -18.57 10.16
N ARG A 760 -13.85 -18.05 10.71
CA ARG A 760 -14.15 -16.62 10.84
C ARG A 760 -14.73 -16.37 12.23
N ALA A 761 -14.32 -15.28 12.85
CA ALA A 761 -14.73 -14.97 14.22
C ALA A 761 -16.15 -14.36 14.30
N ASP A 762 -16.56 -13.62 13.26
CA ASP A 762 -17.79 -12.82 13.29
C ASP A 762 -19.01 -13.54 12.69
N TRP A 763 -18.81 -14.60 11.89
CA TRP A 763 -19.87 -15.41 11.29
C TRP A 763 -19.46 -16.88 11.14
N ASN A 764 -20.43 -17.75 10.89
CA ASN A 764 -20.16 -19.16 10.57
C ASN A 764 -19.82 -19.28 9.09
N LEU A 765 -18.54 -19.52 8.78
CA LEU A 765 -18.05 -19.59 7.40
C LEU A 765 -18.57 -20.84 6.68
N GLU A 766 -19.26 -20.64 5.56
CA GLU A 766 -19.47 -21.67 4.55
C GLU A 766 -18.28 -21.69 3.58
N VAL A 767 -17.53 -22.79 3.59
CA VAL A 767 -16.25 -22.89 2.85
C VAL A 767 -16.50 -23.28 1.39
N HIS A 768 -16.51 -22.29 0.50
CA HIS A 768 -16.59 -22.51 -0.95
C HIS A 768 -15.23 -22.53 -1.65
N GLN A 769 -14.22 -21.88 -1.05
CA GLN A 769 -12.86 -21.78 -1.59
C GLN A 769 -11.83 -22.05 -0.46
N PRO A 770 -11.45 -23.32 -0.22
CA PRO A 770 -10.57 -23.70 0.89
C PRO A 770 -9.12 -23.21 0.74
N ILE A 771 -8.75 -22.73 -0.45
CA ILE A 771 -7.43 -22.14 -0.71
C ILE A 771 -7.53 -20.62 -0.63
N ALA A 772 -8.25 -19.99 -1.57
CA ALA A 772 -8.33 -18.53 -1.66
C ALA A 772 -8.93 -17.88 -0.41
N GLY A 773 -9.91 -18.52 0.24
CA GLY A 773 -10.48 -18.03 1.50
C GLY A 773 -9.54 -18.09 2.71
N ASN A 774 -8.34 -18.65 2.55
CA ASN A 774 -7.30 -18.70 3.59
C ASN A 774 -6.04 -17.90 3.24
N TYR A 775 -6.05 -17.15 2.13
CA TYR A 775 -4.98 -16.21 1.82
C TYR A 775 -5.18 -14.88 2.55
N TYR A 776 -4.08 -14.32 3.04
CA TYR A 776 -4.06 -13.03 3.74
C TYR A 776 -2.93 -12.16 3.20
N PRO A 777 -3.07 -10.82 3.29
CA PRO A 777 -2.01 -9.92 2.87
C PRO A 777 -0.85 -9.93 3.88
N ILE A 778 0.36 -9.75 3.37
CA ILE A 778 1.61 -9.75 4.15
C ILE A 778 2.46 -8.57 3.68
N ASN A 779 2.85 -7.69 4.61
CA ASN A 779 3.73 -6.55 4.33
C ASN A 779 5.03 -6.58 5.13
N LEU A 780 5.06 -7.35 6.21
CA LEU A 780 6.24 -7.63 7.03
C LEU A 780 6.57 -9.11 6.97
N GLY A 781 5.62 -9.98 7.30
CA GLY A 781 5.86 -11.41 7.34
C GLY A 781 4.69 -12.27 7.80
N ILE A 782 4.92 -13.57 7.77
CA ILE A 782 4.01 -14.62 8.22
C ILE A 782 4.79 -15.55 9.16
N TYR A 783 4.13 -16.06 10.20
CA TYR A 783 4.74 -17.07 11.05
C TYR A 783 3.74 -18.11 11.56
N VAL A 784 4.28 -19.27 11.94
CA VAL A 784 3.58 -20.33 12.68
C VAL A 784 4.38 -20.71 13.91
N GLU A 785 3.72 -21.25 14.91
CA GLU A 785 4.34 -21.73 16.15
C GLU A 785 3.65 -23.01 16.63
N ASP A 786 4.40 -23.85 17.32
CA ASP A 786 3.88 -24.94 18.15
C ASP A 786 4.21 -24.69 19.64
N GLU A 787 4.24 -25.72 20.47
CA GLU A 787 4.56 -25.57 21.90
C GLU A 787 6.00 -25.12 22.18
N THR A 788 6.94 -25.37 21.26
CA THR A 788 8.39 -25.26 21.49
C THR A 788 9.12 -24.37 20.49
N THR A 789 8.62 -24.29 19.26
CA THR A 789 9.33 -23.73 18.11
C THR A 789 8.43 -22.79 17.33
N GLU A 790 9.00 -21.76 16.73
CA GLU A 790 8.33 -20.88 15.78
C GLU A 790 9.13 -20.75 14.48
N VAL A 791 8.42 -20.69 13.36
CA VAL A 791 8.97 -20.55 12.01
C VAL A 791 8.42 -19.25 11.43
N SER A 792 9.33 -18.34 11.08
CA SER A 792 8.98 -17.01 10.60
C SER A 792 9.55 -16.76 9.21
N VAL A 793 8.74 -16.14 8.35
CA VAL A 793 9.11 -15.71 7.00
C VAL A 793 8.85 -14.21 6.87
N LEU A 794 9.88 -13.43 6.55
CA LEU A 794 9.74 -12.01 6.22
C LEU A 794 9.82 -11.78 4.71
N VAL A 795 9.20 -10.70 4.23
CA VAL A 795 9.04 -10.40 2.81
C VAL A 795 9.64 -9.04 2.45
N ASP A 796 10.13 -8.89 1.21
CA ASP A 796 10.69 -7.64 0.68
C ASP A 796 9.64 -6.72 0.03
N ARG A 797 8.39 -7.17 -0.08
CA ARG A 797 7.27 -6.46 -0.71
C ARG A 797 5.93 -7.03 -0.22
N ALA A 798 4.84 -6.36 -0.58
CA ALA A 798 3.51 -6.90 -0.36
C ALA A 798 3.31 -8.21 -1.15
N VAL A 799 2.84 -9.26 -0.48
CA VAL A 799 2.49 -10.55 -1.09
C VAL A 799 1.28 -11.17 -0.41
N GLY A 800 0.61 -12.11 -1.08
CA GLY A 800 -0.36 -13.00 -0.45
C GLY A 800 0.31 -14.24 0.14
N GLY A 801 -0.12 -14.67 1.32
CA GLY A 801 0.35 -15.93 1.90
C GLY A 801 -0.65 -16.61 2.81
N SER A 802 -0.34 -17.87 3.14
CA SER A 802 -1.24 -18.75 3.88
C SER A 802 -0.50 -19.85 4.65
N SER A 803 -1.27 -20.62 5.42
CA SER A 803 -0.91 -21.93 5.96
C SER A 803 -2.06 -22.90 5.68
N LEU A 804 -1.96 -23.63 4.56
CA LEU A 804 -3.02 -24.51 4.06
C LEU A 804 -2.97 -25.91 4.67
N VAL A 805 -1.85 -26.28 5.30
CA VAL A 805 -1.60 -27.54 6.01
C VAL A 805 -0.81 -27.22 7.27
N ASP A 806 -1.02 -28.01 8.33
CA ASP A 806 -0.29 -27.79 9.58
C ASP A 806 1.22 -27.96 9.37
N GLY A 807 2.00 -27.07 9.98
CA GLY A 807 3.46 -27.04 9.83
C GLY A 807 3.97 -26.46 8.50
N GLN A 808 3.09 -25.98 7.62
CA GLN A 808 3.45 -25.39 6.33
C GLN A 808 3.10 -23.90 6.25
N LEU A 809 4.00 -23.12 5.67
CA LEU A 809 3.77 -21.74 5.24
C LEU A 809 3.89 -21.67 3.72
N GLU A 810 3.11 -20.81 3.07
CA GLU A 810 3.28 -20.52 1.66
C GLU A 810 3.11 -19.04 1.33
N LEU A 811 3.86 -18.59 0.32
CA LEU A 811 3.80 -17.24 -0.25
C LEU A 811 3.57 -17.35 -1.75
N MET A 812 2.61 -16.58 -2.26
CA MET A 812 2.47 -16.35 -3.69
C MET A 812 3.42 -15.23 -4.12
N LEU A 813 4.23 -15.48 -5.13
CA LEU A 813 5.36 -14.62 -5.50
C LEU A 813 5.17 -13.94 -6.86
N HIS A 814 4.42 -14.56 -7.77
CA HIS A 814 4.13 -14.01 -9.09
C HIS A 814 2.87 -14.62 -9.70
N ARG A 815 2.18 -13.88 -10.56
CA ARG A 815 0.93 -14.28 -11.21
C ARG A 815 0.93 -13.84 -12.66
N ARG A 816 0.53 -14.73 -13.57
CA ARG A 816 0.25 -14.40 -14.98
C ARG A 816 -1.00 -15.15 -15.41
N LEU A 817 -2.04 -14.41 -15.80
CA LEU A 817 -3.38 -14.92 -16.03
C LEU A 817 -3.82 -14.70 -17.48
N LEU A 818 -4.91 -15.34 -17.88
CA LEU A 818 -5.42 -15.31 -19.25
C LEU A 818 -6.86 -14.77 -19.37
N ASN A 819 -7.49 -14.41 -18.25
CA ASN A 819 -8.86 -13.91 -18.22
C ASN A 819 -8.96 -12.71 -17.27
N ASP A 820 -9.92 -11.83 -17.55
CA ASP A 820 -10.38 -10.78 -16.65
C ASP A 820 -11.36 -11.38 -15.64
N ASP A 821 -11.32 -10.94 -14.39
CA ASP A 821 -12.18 -11.44 -13.32
C ASP A 821 -13.52 -10.70 -13.19
N SER A 822 -13.84 -9.83 -14.15
CA SER A 822 -15.11 -9.09 -14.25
C SER A 822 -15.38 -8.20 -13.04
N ARG A 823 -14.36 -7.44 -12.60
CA ARG A 823 -14.48 -6.39 -11.56
C ARG A 823 -14.30 -4.96 -12.06
N GLY A 824 -14.15 -4.78 -13.37
CA GLY A 824 -14.24 -3.47 -14.03
C GLY A 824 -12.96 -3.01 -14.72
N VAL A 825 -11.78 -3.53 -14.33
CA VAL A 825 -10.50 -3.20 -14.99
C VAL A 825 -10.56 -3.50 -16.50
N GLY A 826 -11.18 -4.61 -16.89
CA GLY A 826 -11.41 -4.98 -18.28
C GLY A 826 -10.12 -5.33 -19.02
N GLU A 827 -9.11 -5.78 -18.29
CA GLU A 827 -7.80 -6.18 -18.80
C GLU A 827 -7.30 -7.40 -18.03
N VAL A 828 -6.65 -8.31 -18.74
CA VAL A 828 -6.04 -9.51 -18.14
C VAL A 828 -4.74 -9.13 -17.44
N LEU A 829 -4.47 -9.72 -16.27
CA LEU A 829 -3.15 -9.64 -15.61
C LEU A 829 -2.10 -10.47 -16.38
N ASN A 830 -1.66 -9.96 -17.52
CA ASN A 830 -0.68 -10.56 -18.42
C ASN A 830 0.49 -9.60 -18.65
N GLU A 831 1.26 -9.32 -17.61
CA GLU A 831 2.35 -8.33 -17.67
C GLU A 831 3.48 -8.81 -18.59
N GLU A 832 3.93 -7.92 -19.49
CA GLU A 832 4.99 -8.18 -20.45
C GLU A 832 6.02 -7.04 -20.46
N VAL A 833 7.27 -7.39 -20.77
CA VAL A 833 8.35 -6.46 -21.09
C VAL A 833 8.64 -6.59 -22.57
N CYS A 834 8.67 -5.47 -23.29
CA CYS A 834 8.89 -5.44 -24.72
C CYS A 834 10.18 -4.68 -25.06
N ILE A 835 10.97 -5.24 -25.97
CA ILE A 835 12.11 -4.54 -26.59
C ILE A 835 11.86 -4.53 -28.09
N SER A 836 11.64 -3.35 -28.65
CA SER A 836 11.18 -3.21 -30.03
C SER A 836 9.88 -4.00 -30.24
N ASN A 837 9.88 -5.08 -31.04
CA ASN A 837 8.70 -5.92 -31.31
C ASN A 837 8.76 -7.29 -30.62
N ASP A 838 9.75 -7.54 -29.74
CA ASP A 838 9.87 -8.80 -28.98
C ASP A 838 9.39 -8.59 -27.53
N CYS A 839 8.22 -9.13 -27.21
CA CYS A 839 7.59 -9.06 -25.89
C CYS A 839 7.67 -10.40 -25.18
N LYS A 840 7.99 -10.37 -23.89
CA LYS A 840 8.08 -11.56 -23.03
C LYS A 840 7.33 -11.29 -21.73
N GLY A 841 6.72 -12.34 -21.17
CA GLY A 841 6.12 -12.27 -19.84
C GLY A 841 7.12 -11.72 -18.83
N LEU A 842 6.67 -10.83 -17.96
CA LEU A 842 7.51 -10.15 -16.97
C LEU A 842 8.24 -11.15 -16.07
N THR A 843 9.55 -10.96 -15.91
CA THR A 843 10.37 -11.65 -14.91
C THR A 843 10.45 -10.80 -13.64
N VAL A 844 10.20 -11.41 -12.49
CA VAL A 844 10.24 -10.76 -11.18
C VAL A 844 11.38 -11.35 -10.37
N GLN A 845 12.23 -10.48 -9.81
CA GLN A 845 13.22 -10.86 -8.81
C GLN A 845 12.85 -10.25 -7.46
N GLY A 846 12.95 -11.05 -6.40
CA GLY A 846 12.67 -10.62 -5.03
C GLY A 846 13.27 -11.54 -3.99
N LYS A 847 13.01 -11.22 -2.72
CA LYS A 847 13.59 -11.92 -1.57
C LYS A 847 12.55 -12.21 -0.50
N PHE A 848 12.69 -13.38 0.12
CA PHE A 848 12.11 -13.66 1.42
C PHE A 848 13.18 -14.19 2.37
N TYR A 849 12.91 -14.11 3.66
CA TYR A 849 13.89 -14.44 4.71
C TYR A 849 13.28 -15.43 5.67
N LEU A 850 13.98 -16.55 5.90
CA LEU A 850 13.51 -17.65 6.74
C LEU A 850 14.33 -17.73 8.03
N ARG A 851 13.63 -17.80 9.17
CA ARG A 851 14.24 -18.08 10.46
C ARG A 851 13.37 -19.00 11.31
N ILE A 852 14.02 -19.90 12.04
CA ILE A 852 13.39 -20.80 13.01
C ILE A 852 14.01 -20.51 14.38
N ASP A 853 13.16 -20.21 15.36
CA ASP A 853 13.54 -19.84 16.72
C ASP A 853 12.77 -20.70 17.74
N PRO A 854 13.25 -20.81 18.99
CA PRO A 854 12.41 -21.25 20.09
C PRO A 854 11.20 -20.32 20.23
N ARG A 855 10.07 -20.87 20.65
CA ARG A 855 8.83 -20.11 20.83
C ARG A 855 9.06 -18.89 21.74
N GLY A 856 8.64 -17.72 21.27
CA GLY A 856 8.73 -16.44 21.98
C GLY A 856 9.97 -15.60 21.64
N GLU A 857 10.98 -16.16 20.96
CA GLU A 857 12.24 -15.47 20.67
C GLU A 857 12.28 -14.80 19.27
N GLY A 858 11.53 -15.32 18.30
CA GLY A 858 11.59 -14.83 16.92
C GLY A 858 10.88 -13.49 16.72
N ALA A 859 10.02 -13.05 17.65
CA ALA A 859 9.42 -11.71 17.61
C ALA A 859 10.48 -10.61 17.52
N LYS A 860 11.60 -10.76 18.26
CA LYS A 860 12.72 -9.81 18.20
C LYS A 860 13.29 -9.71 16.80
N TRP A 861 13.55 -10.85 16.17
CA TRP A 861 14.08 -10.89 14.82
C TRP A 861 13.09 -10.32 13.79
N ARG A 862 11.81 -10.72 13.86
CA ARG A 862 10.78 -10.21 12.94
C ARG A 862 10.72 -8.69 12.96
N ARG A 863 10.76 -8.07 14.14
CA ARG A 863 10.70 -6.61 14.29
C ARG A 863 12.00 -5.91 13.86
N THR A 864 13.16 -6.36 14.34
CA THR A 864 14.43 -5.68 14.04
C THR A 864 14.83 -5.87 12.58
N PHE A 865 14.80 -7.11 12.10
CA PHE A 865 15.22 -7.42 10.75
C PHE A 865 14.19 -6.97 9.71
N GLY A 866 12.89 -6.99 10.04
CA GLY A 866 11.86 -6.37 9.20
C GLY A 866 12.12 -4.89 8.93
N GLN A 867 12.63 -4.16 9.92
CA GLN A 867 13.02 -2.76 9.75
C GLN A 867 14.32 -2.62 8.93
N GLU A 868 15.27 -3.55 9.04
CA GLU A 868 16.45 -3.63 8.16
C GLU A 868 16.08 -3.87 6.69
N VAL A 869 15.05 -4.69 6.43
CA VAL A 869 14.49 -4.94 5.09
C VAL A 869 13.77 -3.71 4.55
N TYR A 870 12.97 -3.03 5.39
CA TYR A 870 12.23 -1.83 4.98
C TYR A 870 13.14 -0.64 4.66
N SER A 871 14.19 -0.44 5.45
CA SER A 871 15.13 0.68 5.29
C SER A 871 16.54 0.15 5.01
N PRO A 872 16.84 -0.32 3.78
CA PRO A 872 18.16 -0.86 3.44
C PRO A 872 19.26 0.21 3.51
N LEU A 873 20.52 -0.23 3.55
CA LEU A 873 21.66 0.68 3.39
C LEU A 873 21.61 1.34 2.01
N LEU A 874 21.82 2.66 1.97
CA LEU A 874 21.92 3.43 0.74
C LEU A 874 23.40 3.50 0.31
N LEU A 875 23.67 3.21 -0.96
CA LEU A 875 25.01 3.23 -1.55
C LEU A 875 25.15 4.40 -2.51
N ALA A 876 26.19 5.21 -2.30
CA ALA A 876 26.60 6.26 -3.22
C ALA A 876 28.06 6.05 -3.62
N PHE A 877 28.36 6.23 -4.90
CA PHE A 877 29.65 5.94 -5.51
C PHE A 877 30.29 7.21 -6.03
N SER A 878 31.60 7.34 -5.84
CA SER A 878 32.42 8.39 -6.44
C SER A 878 33.76 7.81 -6.89
N GLU A 879 34.43 8.49 -7.81
CA GLU A 879 35.80 8.15 -8.21
C GLU A 879 36.77 9.16 -7.58
N GLU A 880 37.88 8.66 -7.02
CA GLU A 880 38.98 9.50 -6.59
C GLU A 880 40.27 9.15 -7.35
N GLU A 881 41.02 10.19 -7.75
CA GLU A 881 42.40 10.07 -8.22
C GLU A 881 43.38 10.06 -7.02
N GLY A 882 44.14 8.97 -6.86
CA GLY A 882 45.03 8.75 -5.73
C GLY A 882 44.33 8.23 -4.45
N ASN A 883 45.06 8.17 -3.34
CA ASN A 883 44.60 7.60 -2.05
C ASN A 883 44.30 8.70 -0.99
N ASN A 884 43.79 9.85 -1.41
CA ASN A 884 43.70 11.00 -0.51
C ASN A 884 42.36 11.14 0.21
N TRP A 885 41.31 10.40 -0.14
CA TRP A 885 39.93 10.64 0.33
C TRP A 885 39.86 10.54 1.83
N MET A 886 40.51 9.50 2.37
CA MET A 886 40.54 9.23 3.80
C MET A 886 41.26 10.34 4.60
N SER A 887 42.07 11.16 3.93
CA SER A 887 42.79 12.29 4.52
C SER A 887 42.14 13.65 4.25
N SER A 888 41.38 13.79 3.14
CA SER A 888 40.79 15.05 2.68
C SER A 888 39.32 15.22 3.05
N HIS A 889 38.58 14.12 3.22
CA HIS A 889 37.12 14.13 3.45
C HIS A 889 36.73 13.58 4.82
N ILE A 890 35.49 13.86 5.23
CA ILE A 890 34.88 13.20 6.39
C ILE A 890 34.50 11.77 5.99
N THR A 891 35.15 10.78 6.60
CA THR A 891 34.98 9.37 6.25
C THR A 891 33.87 8.66 7.00
N THR A 892 33.38 9.26 8.09
CA THR A 892 32.23 8.76 8.86
C THR A 892 31.45 9.91 9.47
N PHE A 893 30.13 9.75 9.55
CA PHE A 893 29.19 10.71 10.13
C PHE A 893 28.10 9.96 10.88
N SER A 894 27.62 10.53 11.98
CA SER A 894 26.40 10.08 12.67
C SER A 894 25.64 11.29 13.18
N ALA A 895 24.33 11.31 12.97
CA ALA A 895 23.46 12.33 13.56
C ALA A 895 23.18 12.09 15.05
N ILE A 896 23.61 10.95 15.59
CA ILE A 896 23.46 10.58 17.00
C ILE A 896 24.84 10.59 17.65
N ASP A 897 24.91 10.98 18.93
CA ASP A 897 26.14 10.89 19.70
C ASP A 897 26.70 9.45 19.65
N PRO A 898 28.01 9.24 19.42
CA PRO A 898 28.60 7.90 19.31
C PRO A 898 28.39 7.00 20.56
N SER A 899 28.12 7.60 21.72
CA SER A 899 27.79 6.88 22.96
C SER A 899 26.33 6.42 23.06
N TYR A 900 25.47 6.82 22.11
CA TYR A 900 24.04 6.58 22.13
C TYR A 900 23.56 5.84 20.88
N SER A 901 22.57 4.97 21.05
CA SER A 901 21.81 4.35 19.97
C SER A 901 20.37 4.19 20.44
N LEU A 902 19.42 4.36 19.53
CA LEU A 902 18.03 4.12 19.91
C LEU A 902 17.87 2.64 20.29
N PRO A 903 17.03 2.33 21.28
CA PRO A 903 16.68 0.95 21.59
C PRO A 903 16.09 0.24 20.36
N ASN A 904 16.38 -1.06 20.20
CA ASN A 904 15.91 -1.86 19.05
C ASN A 904 14.39 -2.06 18.98
N ASN A 905 13.64 -1.57 19.97
CA ASN A 905 12.18 -1.49 19.97
C ASN A 905 11.64 -0.17 19.44
N ILE A 906 12.48 0.83 19.15
CA ILE A 906 12.08 2.12 18.59
C ILE A 906 12.71 2.32 17.21
N ALA A 907 11.88 2.66 16.21
CA ALA A 907 12.34 3.10 14.89
C ALA A 907 12.01 4.59 14.66
N VAL A 908 12.93 5.29 14.00
CA VAL A 908 12.66 6.62 13.42
C VAL A 908 11.97 6.40 12.07
N ILE A 909 10.65 6.58 12.03
CA ILE A 909 9.85 6.32 10.82
C ILE A 909 9.61 7.59 9.99
N THR A 910 9.85 8.76 10.57
CA THR A 910 9.84 10.05 9.86
C THR A 910 10.84 10.98 10.54
N LEU A 911 11.74 11.57 9.75
CA LEU A 911 12.54 12.74 10.11
C LEU A 911 12.58 13.62 8.88
N GLN A 912 11.90 14.77 8.92
CA GLN A 912 11.69 15.60 7.75
C GLN A 912 11.64 17.08 8.13
N GLU A 913 12.31 17.92 7.36
CA GLU A 913 12.11 19.36 7.38
C GLU A 913 10.93 19.76 6.49
N LEU A 914 9.98 20.50 7.07
CA LEU A 914 8.81 21.01 6.37
C LEU A 914 9.12 22.37 5.71
N PRO A 915 8.37 22.79 4.68
CA PRO A 915 8.57 24.11 4.05
C PRO A 915 8.49 25.31 5.00
N SER A 916 7.86 25.16 6.16
CA SER A 916 7.79 26.18 7.20
C SER A 916 9.07 26.31 8.06
N GLY A 917 10.10 25.50 7.80
CA GLY A 917 11.30 25.37 8.65
C GLY A 917 11.08 24.56 9.94
N LYS A 918 9.88 24.00 10.13
CA LYS A 918 9.59 23.09 11.24
C LYS A 918 10.07 21.67 10.93
N VAL A 919 10.43 20.92 11.96
CA VAL A 919 10.84 19.51 11.83
C VAL A 919 9.70 18.59 12.25
N LEU A 920 9.39 17.60 11.43
CA LEU A 920 8.49 16.50 11.75
C LEU A 920 9.30 15.26 12.11
N LEU A 921 9.16 14.80 13.35
CA LEU A 921 9.77 13.57 13.87
C LEU A 921 8.68 12.60 14.30
N ARG A 922 8.78 11.34 13.87
CA ARG A 922 7.95 10.24 14.36
C ARG A 922 8.80 9.07 14.80
N LEU A 923 8.49 8.56 15.99
CA LEU A 923 9.10 7.38 16.58
C LEU A 923 8.01 6.33 16.74
N ALA A 924 8.29 5.10 16.35
CA ALA A 924 7.36 3.98 16.49
C ALA A 924 7.93 2.93 17.43
N HIS A 925 7.12 2.49 18.40
CA HIS A 925 7.38 1.25 19.11
C HIS A 925 7.01 0.05 18.22
N LEU A 926 7.96 -0.86 18.01
CA LEU A 926 7.84 -1.95 17.04
C LEU A 926 7.15 -3.21 17.60
N TYR A 927 7.02 -3.33 18.92
CA TYR A 927 6.53 -4.54 19.58
C TYR A 927 5.13 -4.36 20.19
N GLU A 928 4.31 -5.40 20.09
CA GLU A 928 3.00 -5.53 20.76
C GLU A 928 3.13 -5.91 22.25
N VAL A 929 2.07 -5.67 23.03
CA VAL A 929 2.01 -5.86 24.50
C VAL A 929 2.32 -7.28 24.97
N LEU A 930 2.09 -8.31 24.15
CA LEU A 930 2.32 -9.72 24.50
C LEU A 930 3.80 -10.15 24.44
N ASN A 931 4.71 -9.30 23.96
CA ASN A 931 6.15 -9.58 23.92
C ASN A 931 6.82 -9.18 25.25
N TYR A 932 6.60 -10.00 26.29
CA TYR A 932 6.89 -9.72 27.71
C TYR A 932 8.29 -9.13 28.03
N TYR A 933 9.34 -9.45 27.25
CA TYR A 933 10.72 -9.04 27.57
C TYR A 933 11.11 -7.62 27.12
N PHE A 934 10.35 -6.99 26.21
CA PHE A 934 10.72 -5.68 25.63
C PHE A 934 9.78 -4.54 26.05
N ARG A 935 9.03 -4.75 27.14
CA ARG A 935 7.95 -3.89 27.66
C ARG A 935 8.42 -2.71 28.52
N VAL A 936 9.62 -2.16 28.28
CA VAL A 936 10.16 -1.12 29.18
C VAL A 936 9.77 0.27 28.65
N PRO A 937 8.98 1.08 29.39
CA PRO A 937 8.76 2.48 29.05
C PRO A 937 10.11 3.20 29.04
N LEU A 938 10.39 3.94 27.98
CA LEU A 938 11.72 4.48 27.72
C LEU A 938 11.67 6.00 27.60
N LEU A 939 12.47 6.66 28.42
CA LEU A 939 12.75 8.09 28.31
C LEU A 939 13.78 8.29 27.21
N LEU A 940 13.36 8.88 26.09
CA LEU A 940 14.26 9.33 25.04
C LEU A 940 14.81 10.70 25.42
N ASN A 941 16.14 10.82 25.50
CA ASN A 941 16.79 12.10 25.70
C ASN A 941 16.95 12.80 24.36
N VAL A 942 16.08 13.79 24.08
CA VAL A 942 16.15 14.60 22.85
C VAL A 942 17.14 15.77 23.00
N SER A 943 17.81 15.93 24.15
CA SER A 943 18.85 16.95 24.35
C SER A 943 20.25 16.38 24.11
N SER A 944 20.64 16.21 22.84
CA SER A 944 22.05 16.39 22.47
C SER A 944 22.18 17.82 21.93
N SER A 945 23.27 18.49 22.29
CA SER A 945 23.50 19.95 22.28
C SER A 945 23.48 20.66 20.92
N SER A 946 22.85 20.09 19.90
CA SER A 946 22.59 20.67 18.57
C SER A 946 21.11 20.63 18.14
N LEU A 947 20.22 20.00 18.91
CA LEU A 947 18.76 20.02 18.66
C LEU A 947 18.03 20.70 19.82
N SER A 948 17.68 21.98 19.62
CA SER A 948 16.86 22.73 20.57
C SER A 948 15.37 22.45 20.34
N LEU A 949 14.70 21.94 21.38
CA LEU A 949 13.26 21.98 21.67
C LEU A 949 12.28 21.41 20.63
N PHE A 950 11.69 20.23 20.90
CA PHE A 950 10.26 19.96 20.64
C PHE A 950 9.69 18.92 21.63
N PHE A 951 8.53 19.22 22.21
CA PHE A 951 7.68 18.27 22.93
C PHE A 951 7.07 17.27 21.94
N CYS A 952 7.31 15.98 22.12
CA CYS A 952 6.61 14.91 21.40
C CYS A 952 5.53 14.32 22.31
N TRP A 953 4.27 14.36 21.86
CA TRP A 953 3.31 13.32 22.24
C TRP A 953 3.73 12.06 21.49
N GLY A 954 4.33 11.11 22.20
CA GLY A 954 4.57 9.78 21.66
C GLY A 954 3.23 9.12 21.38
N ILE A 955 3.03 8.63 20.16
CA ILE A 955 2.04 7.58 19.90
C ILE A 955 2.63 6.33 20.55
N LEU A 956 2.06 5.95 21.70
CA LEU A 956 2.44 4.74 22.44
C LEU A 956 1.98 3.48 21.71
#